data_AF-A0A3N5X098-F1
#
_entry.id   AF-A0A3N5X098-F1
#
_cell.length_a   1.000
_cell.length_b   1.000
_cell.length_c   1.000
_cell.angle_alpha   90.00
_cell.angle_beta   90.00
_cell.angle_gamma   90.00
#
_symmetry.space_group_name_H-M   'P 1'
#
loop_
_entity.id
_entity.type
_entity.pdbx_description
1 polymer ?
#
loop_
_entity_poly.entity_id
_entity_poly.type
_entity_poly.pdbx_seq_one_letter_code
_entity_poly.pdbx_strand_id
1 'polypeptide(L)'
;GSLVLATGAADVVVRYAMIALNEGLPVFDCGEDASLLVEKSNFYQNDLDFAPGCAPAVIDTTHDFPYFCDPAAGDFRLFEEGGFGEAAPGGTPIGALSIGCYFPAHYVNPDSGTGVFPYETPTSATSDLEAVLDLADRGDTIRITAGKFATNLVLDGGEYLEGGWTDGSFTERDPFRSPTVLSGTLPGEPTVRFAGRFPFASTAGGLNGFVITHEPGVEGPGIVAGQGSRPVIHDCVVRDNRVDFAEAPSYPAAGIVMKGANADTQAVSNVFNNTVVNNELVGATIASAAAGGVYMQFAGFSGTDFSRFQRNIVAFNDGGRGGLVLNEDNRLITENFTFGNRNADGQAADLIVMAGFPPAARDSNQTADPMFCDPDAGEWALSTCTPAVNSATGDTVMGALPISEDCVCPNEVFLVNPLASEPGFPFRARRNAARLLSALEPYLSAGDTVKAATGAIIDEFELTGGVVYKGGYNVSTFAEATRGQGTTRIGGNSAHRVMFGGDGVDASTVVDGFTIAAGGAASGGAVLLRGDASPVFSNNRFIESRGNRAGGVLLALDESSPTIIGNLIYGNSVDDEGGIIQLEGAGGLVGQNTITDNGGGGFAIYVRDCDPEIYNNNLAYNSRGLFAAGDPATLAGIVFDHNNVFRHDLDYAPEFLAAVDTTGQGNISENPLYCGRGRRLYTLFDHSPLLGAGRGGGLIGSLYVGCSTPAHYVSSAGSDAYPYITPATAARRIQDALDVAAEAGRWSPADSTDEVRVAGGVYVDTIRVPTNVRLLGGYSPDFAARDAEDHETVIDGGGLGTVVVV
;
A
#
# COMPACT_ATOMS: atom_id res chain seq x y z
N GLY A 1 -51.18 44.79 32.52
CA GLY A 1 -51.84 45.97 33.10
C GLY A 1 -51.85 47.06 32.07
N SER A 2 -53.02 47.52 31.65
CA SER A 2 -53.20 48.45 30.53
C SER A 2 -52.54 49.80 30.81
N LEU A 3 -51.74 50.32 29.87
CA LEU A 3 -51.25 51.70 29.90
C LEU A 3 -52.41 52.62 29.49
N VAL A 4 -52.98 53.38 30.43
CA VAL A 4 -54.00 54.39 30.15
C VAL A 4 -53.35 55.77 30.20
N LEU A 5 -53.12 56.38 29.05
CA LEU A 5 -52.66 57.77 28.93
C LEU A 5 -53.89 58.69 28.94
N ALA A 6 -54.37 59.08 30.13
CA ALA A 6 -55.44 60.05 30.24
C ALA A 6 -54.88 61.47 30.01
N THR A 7 -55.15 62.09 28.85
CA THR A 7 -54.73 63.47 28.59
C THR A 7 -55.89 64.44 28.60
N GLY A 8 -55.82 65.41 29.52
CA GLY A 8 -56.45 66.71 29.31
C GLY A 8 -55.57 67.56 28.39
N ALA A 9 -55.99 67.75 27.14
CA ALA A 9 -55.62 68.84 26.22
C ALA A 9 -54.14 68.99 25.76
N ALA A 10 -53.31 67.94 25.73
CA ALA A 10 -51.95 68.04 25.16
C ALA A 10 -51.61 66.86 24.22
N ASP A 11 -50.89 67.15 23.13
CA ASP A 11 -50.34 66.17 22.19
C ASP A 11 -49.36 65.21 22.90
N VAL A 12 -49.50 63.91 22.65
CA VAL A 12 -48.63 62.87 23.24
C VAL A 12 -47.67 62.36 22.18
N VAL A 13 -46.37 62.40 22.50
CA VAL A 13 -45.30 61.89 21.64
C VAL A 13 -44.58 60.77 22.38
N VAL A 14 -44.67 59.54 21.86
CA VAL A 14 -43.94 58.35 22.35
C VAL A 14 -42.81 58.07 21.36
N ARG A 15 -41.56 58.13 21.82
CA ARG A 15 -40.39 57.79 20.98
C ARG A 15 -39.46 56.86 21.74
N TYR A 16 -38.89 55.87 21.05
CA TYR A 16 -37.86 54.97 21.59
C TYR A 16 -38.28 54.22 22.87
N ALA A 17 -39.56 53.91 23.00
CA ALA A 17 -40.09 53.20 24.16
C ALA A 17 -40.18 51.69 23.89
N MET A 18 -39.90 50.89 24.92
CA MET A 18 -40.23 49.47 24.97
C MET A 18 -41.35 49.28 25.98
N ILE A 19 -42.51 48.81 25.52
CA ILE A 19 -43.72 48.69 26.35
C ILE A 19 -44.21 47.24 26.30
N ALA A 20 -44.01 46.51 27.40
CA ALA A 20 -44.53 45.16 27.61
C ALA A 20 -45.69 45.21 28.60
N LEU A 21 -46.90 44.83 28.17
CA LEU A 21 -48.08 44.81 29.03
C LEU A 21 -48.62 43.38 29.14
N ASN A 22 -48.82 42.93 30.37
CA ASN A 22 -49.43 41.64 30.66
C ASN A 22 -50.95 41.70 30.40
N GLU A 23 -51.46 40.82 29.54
CA GLU A 23 -52.85 40.55 29.15
C GLU A 23 -53.87 41.70 29.25
N GLY A 24 -54.36 42.15 28.08
CA GLY A 24 -55.47 43.08 27.92
C GLY A 24 -55.17 44.16 26.88
N LEU A 25 -56.04 44.32 25.89
CA LEU A 25 -55.93 45.33 24.82
C LEU A 25 -55.71 46.72 25.43
N PRO A 26 -54.59 47.41 25.16
CA PRO A 26 -54.41 48.80 25.52
C PRO A 26 -55.29 49.65 24.61
N VAL A 27 -56.30 50.32 25.18
CA VAL A 27 -57.08 51.32 24.46
C VAL A 27 -56.41 52.68 24.68
N PHE A 28 -55.84 53.24 23.62
CA PHE A 28 -55.43 54.65 23.63
C PHE A 28 -56.68 55.52 23.49
N ASP A 29 -57.08 56.17 24.59
CA ASP A 29 -58.19 57.14 24.63
C ASP A 29 -57.63 58.55 24.49
N CYS A 30 -57.50 59.03 23.25
CA CYS A 30 -57.20 60.44 22.98
C CYS A 30 -58.52 61.21 23.09
N GLY A 31 -58.63 62.12 24.06
CA GLY A 31 -59.74 63.06 24.09
C GLY A 31 -59.84 63.83 22.77
N GLU A 32 -61.02 64.35 22.43
CA GLU A 32 -61.45 64.86 21.11
C GLU A 32 -60.51 65.90 20.42
N ASP A 33 -59.46 66.39 21.09
CA ASP A 33 -58.50 67.41 20.61
C ASP A 33 -57.00 67.00 20.69
N ALA A 34 -56.64 65.74 20.94
CA ALA A 34 -55.23 65.32 21.12
C ALA A 34 -54.68 64.48 19.95
N SER A 35 -53.47 64.78 19.47
CA SER A 35 -52.73 63.93 18.51
C SER A 35 -51.72 63.00 19.21
N LEU A 36 -51.67 61.75 18.76
CA LEU A 36 -50.71 60.73 19.23
C LEU A 36 -49.68 60.45 18.14
N LEU A 37 -48.40 60.71 18.42
CA LEU A 37 -47.27 60.36 17.56
C LEU A 37 -46.45 59.24 18.21
N VAL A 38 -46.27 58.12 17.51
CA VAL A 38 -45.45 56.99 17.96
C VAL A 38 -44.33 56.76 16.94
N GLU A 39 -43.09 56.93 17.37
CA GLU A 39 -41.90 56.79 16.51
C GLU A 39 -40.93 55.77 17.11
N LYS A 40 -40.49 54.79 16.31
CA LYS A 40 -39.41 53.84 16.64
C LYS A 40 -39.54 53.23 18.03
N SER A 41 -40.72 52.72 18.34
CA SER A 41 -41.08 52.14 19.65
C SER A 41 -41.60 50.73 19.44
N ASN A 42 -41.31 49.82 20.38
CA ASN A 42 -41.72 48.42 20.32
C ASN A 42 -42.84 48.14 21.35
N PHE A 43 -43.94 47.56 20.87
CA PHE A 43 -45.09 47.15 21.67
C PHE A 43 -45.22 45.62 21.61
N TYR A 44 -44.88 44.97 22.72
CA TYR A 44 -44.90 43.51 22.84
C TYR A 44 -46.33 42.98 23.05
N GLN A 45 -46.74 41.97 22.26
CA GLN A 45 -48.03 41.26 22.33
C GLN A 45 -49.29 42.15 22.26
N ASN A 46 -49.30 43.21 21.46
CA ASN A 46 -50.46 44.08 21.33
C ASN A 46 -50.90 44.27 19.88
N ASP A 47 -52.14 43.88 19.57
CA ASP A 47 -52.89 44.48 18.47
C ASP A 47 -53.26 45.91 18.89
N LEU A 48 -52.75 46.91 18.16
CA LEU A 48 -53.07 48.31 18.42
C LEU A 48 -54.50 48.62 17.97
N ASP A 49 -55.47 48.52 18.87
CA ASP A 49 -56.82 49.03 18.65
C ASP A 49 -56.93 50.50 19.10
N PHE A 50 -57.22 51.40 18.15
CA PHE A 50 -57.45 52.82 18.42
C PHE A 50 -58.93 53.10 18.63
N ALA A 51 -59.28 53.94 19.61
CA ALA A 51 -60.63 54.46 19.73
C ALA A 51 -61.02 55.29 18.47
N PRO A 52 -62.30 55.35 18.07
CA PRO A 52 -62.74 56.12 16.91
C PRO A 52 -62.35 57.61 17.05
N GLY A 53 -61.41 58.09 16.22
CA GLY A 53 -60.86 59.45 16.29
C GLY A 53 -59.34 59.52 16.52
N CYS A 54 -58.71 58.42 16.96
CA CYS A 54 -57.27 58.34 17.27
C CYS A 54 -56.43 57.68 16.16
N ALA A 55 -56.57 58.07 14.89
CA ALA A 55 -55.69 57.54 13.84
C ALA A 55 -54.33 58.29 13.86
N PRO A 56 -53.19 57.64 14.18
CA PRO A 56 -51.89 58.30 14.26
C PRO A 56 -51.39 58.74 12.87
N ALA A 57 -50.62 59.82 12.83
CA ALA A 57 -50.11 60.40 11.58
C ALA A 57 -48.93 59.61 10.96
N VAL A 58 -48.17 58.87 11.77
CA VAL A 58 -47.05 57.99 11.35
C VAL A 58 -46.91 56.88 12.40
N ILE A 59 -46.79 55.62 11.97
CA ILE A 59 -46.42 54.47 12.80
C ILE A 59 -45.12 53.88 12.23
N ASP A 60 -44.06 53.90 13.03
CA ASP A 60 -42.82 53.16 12.77
C ASP A 60 -42.58 52.25 13.98
N THR A 61 -43.24 51.09 13.98
CA THR A 61 -43.18 50.08 15.05
C THR A 61 -42.56 48.81 14.48
N THR A 62 -41.53 48.29 15.15
CA THR A 62 -41.05 46.92 14.92
C THR A 62 -41.84 45.99 15.85
N HIS A 63 -42.43 44.93 15.29
CA HIS A 63 -43.20 43.90 16.04
C HIS A 63 -42.30 42.72 16.43
N ASP A 64 -41.02 42.99 16.68
CA ASP A 64 -40.04 41.95 16.98
C ASP A 64 -39.97 41.70 18.50
N PHE A 65 -39.76 40.45 18.91
CA PHE A 65 -39.68 40.08 20.33
C PHE A 65 -38.37 40.62 20.96
N PRO A 66 -38.41 41.49 21.99
CA PRO A 66 -37.18 41.86 22.70
C PRO A 66 -36.68 40.67 23.53
N TYR A 67 -35.48 40.21 23.23
CA TYR A 67 -34.84 39.11 23.95
C TYR A 67 -34.03 39.64 25.14
N PHE A 68 -34.39 39.15 26.33
CA PHE A 68 -33.74 39.50 27.59
C PHE A 68 -32.75 38.42 28.00
N CYS A 69 -31.66 38.82 28.65
CA CYS A 69 -30.60 37.95 29.14
C CYS A 69 -31.10 36.73 29.94
N ASP A 70 -31.89 36.98 30.98
CA ASP A 70 -32.51 35.94 31.80
C ASP A 70 -33.72 36.53 32.53
N PRO A 71 -34.88 36.64 31.86
CA PRO A 71 -36.07 37.21 32.46
C PRO A 71 -36.60 36.36 33.63
N ALA A 72 -36.25 35.08 33.71
CA ALA A 72 -36.63 34.19 34.81
C ALA A 72 -35.79 34.46 36.08
N ALA A 73 -34.52 34.85 35.93
CA ALA A 73 -33.68 35.32 37.02
C ALA A 73 -33.81 36.84 37.32
N GLY A 74 -34.63 37.55 36.53
CA GLY A 74 -34.85 38.99 36.68
C GLY A 74 -33.78 39.87 36.00
N ASP A 75 -32.95 39.29 35.13
CA ASP A 75 -32.02 40.04 34.27
C ASP A 75 -32.71 40.43 32.96
N PHE A 76 -33.25 41.65 32.96
CA PHE A 76 -33.94 42.25 31.81
C PHE A 76 -33.00 43.09 30.94
N ARG A 77 -31.68 42.92 31.04
CA ARG A 77 -30.77 43.54 30.06
C ARG A 77 -31.06 42.98 28.68
N LEU A 78 -30.89 43.82 27.66
CA LEU A 78 -31.12 43.43 26.27
C LEU A 78 -29.95 42.59 25.78
N PHE A 79 -30.28 41.55 25.04
CA PHE A 79 -29.32 40.75 24.30
C PHE A 79 -28.66 41.60 23.20
N GLU A 80 -27.33 41.59 23.12
CA GLU A 80 -26.55 42.51 22.27
C GLU A 80 -26.83 42.26 20.78
N GLU A 81 -26.87 41.00 20.37
CA GLU A 81 -27.13 40.54 18.99
C GLU A 81 -28.61 40.52 18.62
N GLY A 82 -29.53 40.76 19.56
CA GLY A 82 -30.98 40.66 19.36
C GLY A 82 -31.61 41.79 18.51
N GLY A 83 -30.82 42.60 17.81
CA GLY A 83 -31.29 43.69 16.93
C GLY A 83 -31.80 44.96 17.63
N PHE A 84 -31.89 44.98 18.96
CA PHE A 84 -32.42 46.13 19.74
C PHE A 84 -31.35 47.07 20.31
N GLY A 85 -30.07 46.71 20.20
CA GLY A 85 -28.95 47.48 20.76
C GLY A 85 -28.68 48.83 20.07
N GLU A 86 -29.00 48.95 18.77
CA GLU A 86 -28.71 50.14 17.95
C GLU A 86 -29.94 50.83 17.34
N ALA A 87 -31.15 50.42 17.72
CA ALA A 87 -32.36 50.80 17.00
C ALA A 87 -32.83 52.28 17.19
N ALA A 88 -32.16 53.08 18.05
CA ALA A 88 -32.41 54.52 18.21
C ALA A 88 -31.32 55.41 17.55
N PRO A 89 -31.61 56.68 17.16
CA PRO A 89 -30.63 57.57 16.54
C PRO A 89 -29.38 57.78 17.41
N GLY A 90 -28.21 57.46 16.85
CA GLY A 90 -26.94 57.51 17.56
C GLY A 90 -26.46 56.17 18.12
N GLY A 91 -27.12 55.05 17.79
CA GLY A 91 -26.68 53.71 18.18
C GLY A 91 -26.95 53.37 19.65
N THR A 92 -27.96 54.02 20.26
CA THR A 92 -28.36 53.71 21.64
C THR A 92 -29.49 52.68 21.66
N PRO A 93 -29.59 51.84 22.71
CA PRO A 93 -30.66 50.85 22.82
C PRO A 93 -32.04 51.51 22.88
N ILE A 94 -33.08 50.83 22.39
CA ILE A 94 -34.48 51.24 22.61
C ILE A 94 -34.88 50.93 24.07
N GLY A 95 -35.44 51.91 24.78
CA GLY A 95 -35.84 51.80 26.18
C GLY A 95 -34.74 52.13 27.20
N ALA A 96 -35.04 51.99 28.49
CA ALA A 96 -34.11 52.31 29.60
C ALA A 96 -33.24 51.11 30.04
N LEU A 97 -33.25 50.02 29.27
CA LEU A 97 -32.54 48.79 29.60
C LEU A 97 -31.12 48.83 29.04
N SER A 98 -30.14 48.44 29.85
CA SER A 98 -28.77 48.29 29.40
C SER A 98 -28.62 47.04 28.53
N ILE A 99 -27.76 47.11 27.51
CA ILE A 99 -27.17 45.91 26.88
C ILE A 99 -26.23 45.28 27.91
N GLY A 100 -26.14 43.95 27.98
CA GLY A 100 -25.12 43.39 28.86
C GLY A 100 -24.94 41.89 28.93
N CYS A 101 -25.51 41.12 28.01
CA CYS A 101 -25.15 39.71 27.86
C CYS A 101 -24.71 39.47 26.43
N TYR A 102 -23.45 39.09 26.34
CA TYR A 102 -22.76 38.61 25.15
C TYR A 102 -22.39 37.16 25.47
N PHE A 103 -22.77 36.24 24.60
CA PHE A 103 -22.46 34.84 24.75
C PHE A 103 -21.64 34.42 23.53
N PRO A 104 -20.39 33.98 23.72
CA PRO A 104 -19.51 33.71 22.59
C PRO A 104 -19.80 32.36 21.91
N ALA A 105 -20.92 31.68 22.20
CA ALA A 105 -21.15 30.34 21.68
C ALA A 105 -22.63 29.92 21.53
N HIS A 106 -23.02 29.65 20.29
CA HIS A 106 -24.35 29.15 19.93
C HIS A 106 -24.33 27.66 19.55
N TYR A 107 -25.47 26.98 19.67
CA TYR A 107 -25.59 25.53 19.53
C TYR A 107 -26.61 25.14 18.44
N VAL A 108 -26.18 24.26 17.53
CA VAL A 108 -26.99 23.69 16.46
C VAL A 108 -27.04 22.18 16.61
N ASN A 109 -28.26 21.64 16.66
CA ASN A 109 -28.51 20.21 16.78
C ASN A 109 -29.78 19.84 15.99
N PRO A 110 -29.67 19.02 14.93
CA PRO A 110 -30.80 18.69 14.05
C PRO A 110 -31.76 17.69 14.69
N ASP A 111 -31.33 16.93 15.70
CA ASP A 111 -32.09 15.82 16.28
C ASP A 111 -32.77 16.19 17.60
N SER A 112 -32.28 17.20 18.31
CA SER A 112 -32.77 17.59 19.64
C SER A 112 -32.43 19.04 19.98
N GLY A 113 -33.24 19.64 20.84
CA GLY A 113 -33.15 21.05 21.18
C GLY A 113 -34.53 21.67 21.23
N THR A 114 -34.70 22.71 22.03
CA THR A 114 -35.98 23.40 22.12
C THR A 114 -36.18 24.43 21.01
N GLY A 115 -35.13 24.76 20.24
CA GLY A 115 -35.16 25.82 19.23
C GLY A 115 -35.46 27.19 19.84
N VAL A 116 -35.16 27.35 21.13
CA VAL A 116 -35.43 28.59 21.85
C VAL A 116 -34.26 29.54 21.65
N PHE A 117 -34.51 30.62 20.94
CA PHE A 117 -33.58 31.74 20.81
C PHE A 117 -33.07 32.21 22.19
N PRO A 118 -31.77 32.53 22.37
CA PRO A 118 -30.71 32.76 21.37
C PRO A 118 -29.82 31.54 21.10
N TYR A 119 -30.28 30.33 21.42
CA TYR A 119 -29.54 29.09 21.14
C TYR A 119 -28.19 28.96 21.88
N GLU A 120 -28.05 29.60 23.06
CA GLU A 120 -26.81 29.70 23.85
C GLU A 120 -26.48 28.51 24.77
N THR A 121 -27.34 27.50 24.78
CA THR A 121 -27.18 26.31 25.60
C THR A 121 -27.46 25.06 24.78
N PRO A 122 -26.88 23.91 25.13
CA PRO A 122 -27.23 22.62 24.55
C PRO A 122 -28.75 22.35 24.49
N THR A 123 -29.50 22.75 25.52
CA THR A 123 -30.96 22.55 25.59
C THR A 123 -31.73 23.52 24.68
N SER A 124 -31.20 24.72 24.47
CA SER A 124 -31.82 25.74 23.61
C SER A 124 -31.39 25.64 22.14
N ALA A 125 -30.54 24.66 21.79
CA ALA A 125 -30.07 24.44 20.43
C ALA A 125 -31.21 24.40 19.40
N THR A 126 -30.92 24.92 18.20
CA THR A 126 -31.84 24.90 17.05
C THR A 126 -31.39 23.89 16.00
N SER A 127 -32.32 23.38 15.20
CA SER A 127 -32.01 22.56 14.02
C SER A 127 -31.66 23.40 12.78
N ASP A 128 -31.90 24.71 12.83
CA ASP A 128 -31.67 25.63 11.73
C ASP A 128 -30.32 26.34 11.87
N LEU A 129 -29.34 25.89 11.07
CA LEU A 129 -28.00 26.46 11.07
C LEU A 129 -27.98 27.91 10.56
N GLU A 130 -28.81 28.25 9.57
CA GLU A 130 -28.85 29.62 9.03
C GLU A 130 -29.40 30.60 10.06
N ALA A 131 -30.38 30.18 10.86
CA ALA A 131 -30.90 31.02 11.96
C ALA A 131 -29.85 31.37 13.02
N VAL A 132 -28.82 30.53 13.19
CA VAL A 132 -27.69 30.84 14.09
C VAL A 132 -26.65 31.71 13.39
N LEU A 133 -26.42 31.51 12.10
CA LEU A 133 -25.50 32.34 11.32
C LEU A 133 -26.00 33.76 11.14
N ASP A 134 -27.31 33.95 10.97
CA ASP A 134 -27.96 35.27 10.94
C ASP A 134 -27.87 36.00 12.28
N LEU A 135 -27.68 35.25 13.37
CA LEU A 135 -27.56 35.76 14.74
C LEU A 135 -26.11 36.08 15.11
N ALA A 136 -25.20 35.16 14.81
CA ALA A 136 -23.85 35.16 15.34
C ALA A 136 -23.06 36.40 14.92
N ASP A 137 -22.37 36.98 15.88
CA ASP A 137 -21.47 38.11 15.71
C ASP A 137 -20.02 37.67 15.54
N ARG A 138 -19.16 38.64 15.24
CA ARG A 138 -17.73 38.41 15.06
C ARG A 138 -17.09 37.82 16.33
N GLY A 139 -16.52 36.63 16.18
CA GLY A 139 -15.77 35.94 17.24
C GLY A 139 -16.57 34.85 17.94
N ASP A 140 -17.84 34.68 17.59
CA ASP A 140 -18.69 33.65 18.17
C ASP A 140 -18.32 32.26 17.64
N THR A 141 -18.50 31.27 18.50
CA THR A 141 -18.25 29.87 18.20
C THR A 141 -19.58 29.14 18.04
N ILE A 142 -19.87 28.66 16.83
CA ILE A 142 -21.08 27.89 16.55
C ILE A 142 -20.75 26.41 16.64
N ARG A 143 -21.31 25.72 17.63
CA ARG A 143 -21.11 24.28 17.84
C ARG A 143 -22.22 23.49 17.19
N ILE A 144 -21.84 22.51 16.37
CA ILE A 144 -22.77 21.75 15.54
C ILE A 144 -22.58 20.26 15.81
N THR A 145 -23.66 19.57 16.16
CA THR A 145 -23.63 18.11 16.32
C THR A 145 -23.43 17.39 15.00
N ALA A 146 -23.11 16.10 15.07
CA ALA A 146 -23.07 15.22 13.92
C ALA A 146 -24.40 15.24 13.16
N GLY A 147 -24.32 15.07 11.85
CA GLY A 147 -25.48 15.16 10.96
C GLY A 147 -25.13 15.74 9.60
N LYS A 148 -26.06 15.62 8.65
CA LYS A 148 -25.92 16.16 7.30
C LYS A 148 -26.78 17.42 7.14
N PHE A 149 -26.16 18.52 6.76
CA PHE A 149 -26.79 19.82 6.51
C PHE A 149 -26.70 20.14 5.03
N ALA A 150 -27.83 20.10 4.34
CA ALA A 150 -27.94 20.48 2.94
C ALA A 150 -28.05 22.01 2.84
N THR A 151 -26.94 22.69 2.60
CA THR A 151 -26.86 24.16 2.60
C THR A 151 -25.64 24.67 1.83
N ASN A 152 -25.66 25.96 1.47
CA ASN A 152 -24.54 26.72 0.95
C ASN A 152 -24.27 27.90 1.90
N LEU A 153 -23.23 27.79 2.72
CA LEU A 153 -22.95 28.76 3.79
C LEU A 153 -22.18 29.97 3.28
N VAL A 154 -22.53 31.14 3.82
CA VAL A 154 -21.78 32.38 3.62
C VAL A 154 -21.34 32.92 4.99
N LEU A 155 -20.03 32.95 5.22
CA LEU A 155 -19.41 33.42 6.47
C LEU A 155 -18.80 34.81 6.23
N ASP A 156 -19.34 35.82 6.93
CA ASP A 156 -19.13 37.24 6.64
C ASP A 156 -18.41 38.02 7.75
N GLY A 157 -18.38 37.50 8.99
CA GLY A 157 -18.11 38.31 10.17
C GLY A 157 -16.94 37.87 11.03
N GLY A 158 -16.41 36.66 10.90
CA GLY A 158 -15.35 36.14 11.78
C GLY A 158 -15.87 35.12 12.80
N GLU A 159 -16.99 34.50 12.47
CA GLU A 159 -17.64 33.38 13.14
C GLU A 159 -16.78 32.12 12.98
N TYR A 160 -16.75 31.28 14.01
CA TYR A 160 -15.95 30.06 14.03
C TYR A 160 -16.84 28.86 14.26
N LEU A 161 -16.94 27.98 13.27
CA LEU A 161 -17.81 26.81 13.33
C LEU A 161 -17.02 25.58 13.79
N GLU A 162 -17.61 24.81 14.71
CA GLU A 162 -17.08 23.55 15.22
C GLU A 162 -18.08 22.40 14.96
N GLY A 163 -17.77 21.55 13.98
CA GLY A 163 -18.50 20.30 13.74
C GLY A 163 -17.97 19.16 14.61
N GLY A 164 -18.64 18.02 14.60
CA GLY A 164 -18.13 16.80 15.24
C GLY A 164 -18.60 16.55 16.67
N TRP A 165 -19.57 17.31 17.18
CA TRP A 165 -20.13 17.07 18.51
C TRP A 165 -21.04 15.84 18.50
N THR A 166 -20.83 14.92 19.44
CA THR A 166 -21.39 13.55 19.37
C THR A 166 -22.91 13.49 19.60
N ASP A 167 -23.43 14.38 20.45
CA ASP A 167 -24.85 14.44 20.79
C ASP A 167 -25.25 15.83 21.33
N GLY A 168 -26.53 15.97 21.67
CA GLY A 168 -27.12 17.21 22.19
C GLY A 168 -26.66 17.66 23.58
N SER A 169 -25.73 16.95 24.21
CA SER A 169 -25.06 17.42 25.44
C SER A 169 -23.87 18.33 25.16
N PHE A 170 -23.27 18.24 23.96
CA PHE A 170 -22.06 18.96 23.57
C PHE A 170 -20.91 18.80 24.60
N THR A 171 -20.74 17.61 25.17
CA THR A 171 -19.62 17.31 26.09
C THR A 171 -18.47 16.54 25.45
N GLU A 172 -18.72 15.82 24.37
CA GLU A 172 -17.73 15.03 23.64
C GLU A 172 -17.70 15.43 22.17
N ARG A 173 -16.50 15.49 21.60
CA ARG A 173 -16.27 15.90 20.22
C ARG A 173 -15.34 14.90 19.54
N ASP A 174 -15.84 14.25 18.50
CA ASP A 174 -15.11 13.34 17.63
C ASP A 174 -15.58 13.56 16.18
N PRO A 175 -14.94 14.48 15.44
CA PRO A 175 -15.34 14.81 14.07
C PRO A 175 -15.25 13.65 13.08
N PHE A 176 -14.48 12.60 13.39
CA PHE A 176 -14.36 11.44 12.53
C PHE A 176 -15.48 10.44 12.77
N ARG A 177 -15.74 10.05 14.03
CA ARG A 177 -16.79 9.09 14.36
C ARG A 177 -18.19 9.69 14.32
N SER A 178 -18.28 11.00 14.51
CA SER A 178 -19.55 11.75 14.57
C SER A 178 -19.51 12.91 13.57
N PRO A 179 -19.42 12.64 12.25
CA PRO A 179 -19.16 13.68 11.27
C PRO A 179 -20.32 14.67 11.12
N THR A 180 -19.98 15.95 11.07
CA THR A 180 -20.89 17.01 10.61
C THR A 180 -20.60 17.27 9.13
N VAL A 181 -21.57 16.95 8.27
CA VAL A 181 -21.45 17.02 6.81
C VAL A 181 -22.17 18.25 6.29
N LEU A 182 -21.43 19.18 5.68
CA LEU A 182 -22.01 20.28 4.89
C LEU A 182 -22.09 19.84 3.43
N SER A 183 -23.29 19.87 2.86
CA SER A 183 -23.57 19.39 1.52
C SER A 183 -24.20 20.49 0.67
N GLY A 184 -23.42 21.04 -0.27
CA GLY A 184 -23.84 22.12 -1.16
C GLY A 184 -25.03 21.72 -2.04
N THR A 185 -25.99 22.63 -2.17
CA THR A 185 -27.27 22.39 -2.88
C THR A 185 -27.40 23.19 -4.18
N LEU A 186 -26.63 24.27 -4.33
CA LEU A 186 -26.69 25.20 -5.45
C LEU A 186 -25.61 24.89 -6.50
N PRO A 187 -25.98 24.59 -7.77
CA PRO A 187 -25.00 24.38 -8.84
C PRO A 187 -24.15 25.61 -9.12
N GLY A 188 -22.85 25.41 -9.28
CA GLY A 188 -21.83 26.43 -9.55
C GLY A 188 -21.41 27.24 -8.33
N GLU A 189 -22.07 27.08 -7.19
CA GLU A 189 -21.80 27.83 -5.96
C GLU A 189 -21.02 26.97 -4.95
N PRO A 190 -20.18 27.58 -4.10
CA PRO A 190 -19.46 26.84 -3.08
C PRO A 190 -20.36 26.32 -1.97
N THR A 191 -20.01 25.17 -1.38
CA THR A 191 -20.64 24.72 -0.13
C THR A 191 -20.37 25.68 1.01
N VAL A 192 -19.14 26.22 1.09
CA VAL A 192 -18.79 27.28 2.06
C VAL A 192 -18.05 28.44 1.39
N ARG A 193 -18.56 29.64 1.58
CA ARG A 193 -17.95 30.89 1.10
C ARG A 193 -17.56 31.79 2.27
N PHE A 194 -16.33 32.28 2.28
CA PHE A 194 -15.94 33.40 3.13
C PHE A 194 -15.96 34.70 2.31
N ALA A 195 -16.89 35.63 2.58
CA ALA A 195 -17.10 36.79 1.70
C ALA A 195 -16.23 38.03 2.01
N GLY A 196 -15.44 38.01 3.09
CA GLY A 196 -14.33 38.97 3.29
C GLY A 196 -14.73 40.44 3.40
N ARG A 197 -15.92 40.75 3.92
CA ARG A 197 -16.53 42.09 3.90
C ARG A 197 -15.77 43.17 4.72
N PHE A 198 -14.79 42.78 5.55
CA PHE A 198 -14.09 43.67 6.49
C PHE A 198 -12.56 43.53 6.46
N PRO A 199 -11.82 44.42 5.78
CA PRO A 199 -10.36 44.33 5.61
C PRO A 199 -9.51 44.54 6.88
N PHE A 200 -10.12 44.78 8.04
CA PHE A 200 -9.43 45.07 9.31
C PHE A 200 -9.89 44.23 10.52
N ALA A 201 -10.59 43.11 10.28
CA ALA A 201 -11.04 42.24 11.38
C ALA A 201 -9.85 41.68 12.19
N SER A 202 -9.89 41.86 13.52
CA SER A 202 -8.89 41.37 14.48
C SER A 202 -9.08 39.90 14.87
N THR A 203 -10.27 39.34 14.64
CA THR A 203 -10.64 37.97 15.03
C THR A 203 -10.85 37.14 13.78
N ALA A 204 -10.17 35.99 13.68
CA ALA A 204 -10.23 35.11 12.52
C ALA A 204 -11.35 34.09 12.71
N GLY A 205 -12.37 34.14 11.85
CA GLY A 205 -13.40 33.09 11.75
C GLY A 205 -12.86 31.84 11.06
N GLY A 206 -13.63 30.76 11.04
CA GLY A 206 -13.10 29.50 10.55
C GLY A 206 -14.03 28.29 10.59
N LEU A 207 -13.46 27.17 10.16
CA LEU A 207 -14.10 25.85 10.14
C LEU A 207 -13.20 24.84 10.84
N ASN A 208 -13.81 24.00 11.66
CA ASN A 208 -13.14 22.91 12.34
C ASN A 208 -13.99 21.64 12.35
N GLY A 209 -13.45 20.52 11.84
CA GLY A 209 -14.09 19.20 11.98
C GLY A 209 -15.28 18.95 11.07
N PHE A 210 -15.29 19.51 9.85
CA PHE A 210 -16.38 19.31 8.90
C PHE A 210 -16.00 18.40 7.75
N VAL A 211 -16.98 17.60 7.28
CA VAL A 211 -16.93 16.99 5.95
C VAL A 211 -17.64 17.92 4.98
N ILE A 212 -16.97 18.34 3.91
CA ILE A 212 -17.49 19.34 2.96
C ILE A 212 -17.58 18.72 1.57
N THR A 213 -18.81 18.65 1.07
CA THR A 213 -19.16 17.99 -0.19
C THR A 213 -20.37 18.68 -0.84
N HIS A 214 -20.92 18.10 -1.90
CA HIS A 214 -22.16 18.54 -2.56
C HIS A 214 -23.24 17.44 -2.52
N GLU A 215 -24.50 17.85 -2.68
CA GLU A 215 -25.58 16.89 -2.92
C GLU A 215 -25.33 16.14 -4.24
N PRO A 216 -25.75 14.87 -4.35
CA PRO A 216 -25.53 14.08 -5.56
C PRO A 216 -26.05 14.79 -6.82
N GLY A 217 -25.16 15.00 -7.79
CA GLY A 217 -25.48 15.69 -9.06
C GLY A 217 -25.42 17.22 -9.01
N VAL A 218 -25.05 17.81 -7.87
CA VAL A 218 -24.74 19.24 -7.76
C VAL A 218 -23.23 19.44 -7.92
N GLU A 219 -22.84 20.32 -8.82
CA GLU A 219 -21.44 20.68 -9.07
C GLU A 219 -21.15 22.03 -8.45
N GLY A 220 -19.99 22.17 -7.80
CA GLY A 220 -19.56 23.38 -7.14
C GLY A 220 -18.25 23.16 -6.37
N PRO A 221 -17.49 24.22 -6.06
CA PRO A 221 -16.28 24.11 -5.26
C PRO A 221 -16.62 23.85 -3.78
N GLY A 222 -15.83 23.07 -3.05
CA GLY A 222 -16.09 22.81 -1.63
C GLY A 222 -16.02 24.08 -0.77
N ILE A 223 -14.84 24.71 -0.75
CA ILE A 223 -14.60 25.94 0.02
C ILE A 223 -14.04 27.04 -0.87
N VAL A 224 -14.58 28.25 -0.76
CA VAL A 224 -14.04 29.45 -1.40
C VAL A 224 -13.77 30.54 -0.37
N ALA A 225 -12.49 30.85 -0.17
CA ALA A 225 -12.04 32.02 0.56
C ALA A 225 -11.82 33.19 -0.40
N GLY A 226 -12.74 34.16 -0.37
CA GLY A 226 -12.71 35.35 -1.22
C GLY A 226 -11.68 36.40 -0.78
N GLN A 227 -11.51 37.44 -1.60
CA GLN A 227 -10.60 38.54 -1.31
C GLN A 227 -10.98 39.23 0.01
N GLY A 228 -9.99 39.44 0.88
CA GLY A 228 -10.19 40.11 2.18
C GLY A 228 -10.63 39.17 3.32
N SER A 229 -10.87 37.88 3.04
CA SER A 229 -11.13 36.89 4.08
C SER A 229 -9.84 36.42 4.78
N ARG A 230 -9.95 36.03 6.05
CA ARG A 230 -8.85 35.52 6.89
C ARG A 230 -9.23 34.21 7.61
N PRO A 231 -9.72 33.19 6.91
CA PRO A 231 -10.24 32.00 7.57
C PRO A 231 -9.15 31.15 8.21
N VAL A 232 -9.50 30.50 9.32
CA VAL A 232 -8.78 29.36 9.88
C VAL A 232 -9.54 28.10 9.51
N ILE A 233 -8.94 27.23 8.71
CA ILE A 233 -9.57 25.98 8.25
C ILE A 233 -8.70 24.83 8.72
N HIS A 234 -9.23 23.97 9.59
CA HIS A 234 -8.50 22.80 10.03
C HIS A 234 -9.38 21.63 10.39
N ASP A 235 -8.78 20.44 10.44
CA ASP A 235 -9.46 19.19 10.76
C ASP A 235 -10.70 18.95 9.86
N CYS A 236 -10.72 19.54 8.66
CA CYS A 236 -11.81 19.37 7.70
C CYS A 236 -11.44 18.35 6.62
N VAL A 237 -12.45 17.61 6.16
CA VAL A 237 -12.38 16.66 5.05
C VAL A 237 -13.14 17.26 3.86
N VAL A 238 -12.43 17.74 2.84
CA VAL A 238 -13.04 18.33 1.63
C VAL A 238 -12.99 17.30 0.52
N ARG A 239 -14.14 16.74 0.16
CA ARG A 239 -14.19 15.60 -0.75
C ARG A 239 -15.38 15.57 -1.69
N ASP A 240 -15.19 14.85 -2.78
CA ASP A 240 -16.23 14.53 -3.76
C ASP A 240 -16.86 15.78 -4.39
N ASN A 241 -16.11 16.89 -4.45
CA ASN A 241 -16.56 18.13 -5.08
C ASN A 241 -16.13 18.14 -6.55
N ARG A 242 -17.05 18.56 -7.42
CA ARG A 242 -16.84 18.61 -8.87
C ARG A 242 -17.13 19.99 -9.40
N VAL A 243 -16.27 20.53 -10.26
CA VAL A 243 -16.48 21.81 -10.93
C VAL A 243 -16.23 21.65 -12.43
N ASP A 244 -17.20 22.05 -13.26
CA ASP A 244 -16.94 22.31 -14.68
C ASP A 244 -16.34 23.71 -14.86
N PHE A 245 -15.04 23.74 -15.17
CA PHE A 245 -14.29 24.98 -15.35
C PHE A 245 -14.75 25.79 -16.57
N ALA A 246 -15.40 25.17 -17.56
CA ALA A 246 -15.98 25.88 -18.70
C ALA A 246 -17.22 26.69 -18.28
N GLU A 247 -17.97 26.19 -17.30
CA GLU A 247 -19.17 26.86 -16.77
C GLU A 247 -18.84 27.82 -15.63
N ALA A 248 -17.81 27.53 -14.83
CA ALA A 248 -17.43 28.34 -13.67
C ALA A 248 -15.93 28.70 -13.63
N PRO A 249 -15.40 29.44 -14.64
CA PRO A 249 -13.97 29.76 -14.74
C PRO A 249 -13.43 30.64 -13.61
N SER A 250 -14.32 31.25 -12.82
CA SER A 250 -13.95 32.00 -11.62
C SER A 250 -13.43 31.11 -10.49
N TYR A 251 -13.65 29.79 -10.53
CA TYR A 251 -13.22 28.86 -9.49
C TYR A 251 -12.09 27.95 -10.01
N PRO A 252 -10.82 28.29 -9.73
CA PRO A 252 -9.67 27.53 -10.20
C PRO A 252 -9.39 26.27 -9.37
N ALA A 253 -10.30 25.82 -8.50
CA ALA A 253 -10.24 24.51 -7.86
C ALA A 253 -11.63 23.98 -7.48
N ALA A 254 -11.76 22.65 -7.42
CA ALA A 254 -12.97 21.99 -6.95
C ALA A 254 -12.98 21.74 -5.44
N GLY A 255 -11.82 21.48 -4.81
CA GLY A 255 -11.75 21.34 -3.34
C GLY A 255 -11.76 22.69 -2.61
N ILE A 256 -10.59 23.34 -2.49
CA ILE A 256 -10.40 24.60 -1.76
C ILE A 256 -9.80 25.66 -2.68
N VAL A 257 -10.47 26.81 -2.76
CA VAL A 257 -9.98 28.00 -3.46
C VAL A 257 -9.63 29.08 -2.44
N MET A 258 -8.38 29.52 -2.44
CA MET A 258 -7.93 30.68 -1.66
C MET A 258 -7.42 31.78 -2.59
N LYS A 259 -8.06 32.94 -2.54
CA LYS A 259 -7.65 34.14 -3.28
C LYS A 259 -7.35 35.28 -2.31
N GLY A 260 -6.07 35.59 -2.16
CA GLY A 260 -5.60 36.76 -1.42
C GLY A 260 -6.04 38.07 -2.09
N ALA A 261 -6.15 39.11 -1.27
CA ALA A 261 -6.39 40.46 -1.74
C ALA A 261 -5.07 41.15 -2.12
N ASN A 262 -5.17 42.27 -2.84
CA ASN A 262 -4.04 43.07 -3.33
C ASN A 262 -3.12 43.50 -2.16
N ALA A 263 -1.89 43.93 -2.48
CA ALA A 263 -0.78 44.23 -1.54
C ALA A 263 -1.11 45.13 -0.33
N ASP A 264 -2.25 45.82 -0.31
CA ASP A 264 -2.67 46.76 0.75
C ASP A 264 -3.55 46.14 1.85
N THR A 265 -3.90 44.84 1.76
CA THR A 265 -4.79 44.15 2.71
C THR A 265 -4.12 42.92 3.33
N GLN A 266 -3.93 42.92 4.64
CA GLN A 266 -3.20 41.90 5.43
C GLN A 266 -3.97 40.55 5.56
N ALA A 267 -4.45 39.98 4.46
CA ALA A 267 -5.31 38.79 4.47
C ALA A 267 -4.51 37.47 4.65
N VAL A 268 -4.16 37.13 5.89
CA VAL A 268 -3.51 35.86 6.27
C VAL A 268 -4.56 34.78 6.54
N SER A 269 -4.55 33.69 5.77
CA SER A 269 -5.37 32.49 6.01
C SER A 269 -4.53 31.38 6.63
N ASN A 270 -5.10 30.58 7.53
CA ASN A 270 -4.41 29.44 8.14
C ASN A 270 -5.15 28.15 7.79
N VAL A 271 -4.53 27.30 6.98
CA VAL A 271 -5.12 26.04 6.52
C VAL A 271 -4.21 24.90 6.95
N PHE A 272 -4.63 24.12 7.94
CA PHE A 272 -3.78 23.06 8.47
C PHE A 272 -4.56 21.82 8.88
N ASN A 273 -3.90 20.66 8.84
CA ASN A 273 -4.53 19.41 9.26
C ASN A 273 -5.84 19.06 8.54
N ASN A 274 -5.97 19.43 7.27
CA ASN A 274 -7.13 19.09 6.45
C ASN A 274 -6.82 17.90 5.54
N THR A 275 -7.85 17.16 5.15
CA THR A 275 -7.77 16.12 4.11
C THR A 275 -8.61 16.54 2.90
N VAL A 276 -7.97 16.79 1.76
CA VAL A 276 -8.60 17.22 0.51
C VAL A 276 -8.46 16.10 -0.51
N VAL A 277 -9.55 15.36 -0.75
CA VAL A 277 -9.50 14.11 -1.52
C VAL A 277 -10.62 13.97 -2.54
N ASN A 278 -10.35 13.29 -3.65
CA ASN A 278 -11.36 12.94 -4.66
C ASN A 278 -12.17 14.14 -5.19
N ASN A 279 -11.53 15.29 -5.39
CA ASN A 279 -12.15 16.46 -6.00
C ASN A 279 -11.76 16.54 -7.48
N GLU A 280 -12.71 16.89 -8.35
CA GLU A 280 -12.55 16.87 -9.81
C GLU A 280 -12.85 18.26 -10.43
N LEU A 281 -11.88 18.81 -11.15
CA LEU A 281 -12.05 20.00 -11.98
C LEU A 281 -11.99 19.62 -13.46
N VAL A 282 -13.15 19.52 -14.11
CA VAL A 282 -13.25 19.17 -15.53
C VAL A 282 -13.25 20.41 -16.43
N GLY A 283 -12.93 20.23 -17.71
CA GLY A 283 -12.89 21.34 -18.69
C GLY A 283 -11.69 22.28 -18.55
N ALA A 284 -10.91 22.16 -17.46
CA ALA A 284 -9.65 22.86 -17.26
C ALA A 284 -8.53 22.25 -18.14
N THR A 285 -7.52 23.05 -18.49
CA THR A 285 -6.35 22.60 -19.23
C THR A 285 -5.08 22.83 -18.40
N ILE A 286 -3.96 22.24 -18.79
CA ILE A 286 -2.66 22.53 -18.15
C ILE A 286 -2.32 24.04 -18.22
N ALA A 287 -2.86 24.78 -19.19
CA ALA A 287 -2.64 26.22 -19.29
C ALA A 287 -3.47 27.05 -18.29
N SER A 288 -4.56 26.50 -17.73
CA SER A 288 -5.52 27.27 -16.92
C SER A 288 -5.03 27.65 -15.52
N ALA A 289 -3.87 27.14 -15.09
CA ALA A 289 -3.35 27.34 -13.73
C ALA A 289 -4.29 26.83 -12.63
N ALA A 290 -5.21 25.91 -12.94
CA ALA A 290 -6.22 25.44 -12.00
C ALA A 290 -5.86 24.07 -11.36
N ALA A 291 -6.43 23.78 -10.19
CA ALA A 291 -6.20 22.56 -9.42
C ALA A 291 -7.46 21.71 -9.29
N GLY A 292 -7.34 20.41 -9.08
CA GLY A 292 -8.47 19.59 -8.62
C GLY A 292 -8.76 19.83 -7.14
N GLY A 293 -7.71 19.73 -6.33
CA GLY A 293 -7.79 19.80 -4.86
C GLY A 293 -7.75 21.23 -4.35
N VAL A 294 -6.57 21.85 -4.33
CA VAL A 294 -6.35 23.15 -3.70
C VAL A 294 -5.69 24.13 -4.67
N TYR A 295 -6.28 25.31 -4.82
CA TYR A 295 -5.66 26.43 -5.51
C TYR A 295 -5.43 27.58 -4.54
N MET A 296 -4.19 28.08 -4.49
CA MET A 296 -3.84 29.27 -3.71
C MET A 296 -3.19 30.33 -4.59
N GLN A 297 -3.72 31.54 -4.53
CA GLN A 297 -3.14 32.73 -5.12
C GLN A 297 -3.14 33.85 -4.09
N PHE A 298 -1.96 34.33 -3.73
CA PHE A 298 -1.80 35.56 -2.95
C PHE A 298 -1.38 36.68 -3.91
N ALA A 299 -1.23 37.94 -3.48
CA ALA A 299 -0.70 39.00 -4.33
C ALA A 299 0.42 39.77 -3.62
N GLY A 300 1.67 39.60 -4.08
CA GLY A 300 2.74 40.60 -4.00
C GLY A 300 3.12 41.12 -2.61
N PHE A 301 3.18 40.28 -1.59
CA PHE A 301 3.53 40.71 -0.23
C PHE A 301 5.06 40.79 -0.02
N SER A 302 5.56 41.92 0.50
CA SER A 302 6.96 42.11 0.90
C SER A 302 7.18 42.07 2.42
N GLY A 303 6.14 41.70 3.20
CA GLY A 303 6.16 41.59 4.68
C GLY A 303 6.30 40.15 5.21
N THR A 304 6.23 39.97 6.53
CA THR A 304 6.41 38.67 7.24
C THR A 304 5.13 37.85 7.45
N ASP A 305 3.97 38.41 7.10
CA ASP A 305 2.66 37.82 7.38
C ASP A 305 2.14 37.02 6.17
N PHE A 306 2.50 35.74 6.09
CA PHE A 306 2.07 34.83 5.03
C PHE A 306 1.00 33.85 5.52
N SER A 307 0.06 33.47 4.64
CA SER A 307 -0.89 32.39 4.89
C SER A 307 -0.16 31.06 5.18
N ARG A 308 -0.65 30.26 6.12
CA ARG A 308 -0.02 28.96 6.45
C ARG A 308 -0.77 27.83 5.77
N PHE A 309 -0.03 26.90 5.16
CA PHE A 309 -0.59 25.66 4.62
C PHE A 309 0.25 24.47 5.08
N GLN A 310 -0.17 23.81 6.16
CA GLN A 310 0.67 22.85 6.86
C GLN A 310 -0.06 21.59 7.31
N ARG A 311 0.59 20.42 7.29
CA ARG A 311 0.01 19.15 7.78
C ARG A 311 -1.27 18.73 7.06
N ASN A 312 -1.48 19.18 5.83
CA ASN A 312 -2.64 18.77 5.04
C ASN A 312 -2.32 17.53 4.19
N ILE A 313 -3.31 16.66 3.97
CA ILE A 313 -3.27 15.62 2.95
C ILE A 313 -4.06 16.13 1.73
N VAL A 314 -3.43 16.12 0.54
CA VAL A 314 -4.08 16.46 -0.74
C VAL A 314 -3.87 15.30 -1.70
N ALA A 315 -4.87 14.43 -1.84
CA ALA A 315 -4.69 13.19 -2.60
C ALA A 315 -5.84 12.86 -3.55
N PHE A 316 -5.55 12.18 -4.65
CA PHE A 316 -6.55 11.70 -5.63
C PHE A 316 -7.45 12.82 -6.20
N ASN A 317 -6.91 14.04 -6.37
CA ASN A 317 -7.65 15.13 -6.99
C ASN A 317 -7.24 15.30 -8.45
N ASP A 318 -8.22 15.54 -9.32
CA ASP A 318 -8.02 15.72 -10.75
C ASP A 318 -8.31 17.15 -11.15
N GLY A 319 -7.41 17.81 -11.88
CA GLY A 319 -7.69 19.16 -12.37
C GLY A 319 -6.77 19.62 -13.49
N GLY A 320 -6.82 20.91 -13.81
CA GLY A 320 -6.10 21.47 -14.96
C GLY A 320 -4.60 21.17 -14.94
N ARG A 321 -3.89 21.69 -13.93
CA ARG A 321 -2.46 21.46 -13.73
C ARG A 321 -2.14 20.34 -12.77
N GLY A 322 -2.95 20.09 -11.74
CA GLY A 322 -2.65 19.09 -10.71
C GLY A 322 -3.54 19.19 -9.47
N GLY A 323 -3.11 18.56 -8.37
CA GLY A 323 -3.85 18.50 -7.10
C GLY A 323 -3.70 19.75 -6.23
N LEU A 324 -2.47 20.22 -6.04
CA LEU A 324 -2.15 21.43 -5.28
C LEU A 324 -1.39 22.43 -6.18
N VAL A 325 -2.05 23.55 -6.50
CA VAL A 325 -1.49 24.61 -7.35
C VAL A 325 -1.28 25.89 -6.57
N LEU A 326 -0.05 26.39 -6.63
CA LEU A 326 0.41 27.57 -5.92
C LEU A 326 0.85 28.63 -6.92
N ASN A 327 0.17 29.78 -6.88
CA ASN A 327 0.41 30.89 -7.81
C ASN A 327 1.33 31.98 -7.23
N GLU A 328 1.89 31.81 -6.02
CA GLU A 328 2.86 32.73 -5.40
C GLU A 328 3.83 32.03 -4.43
N ASP A 329 4.89 32.76 -4.06
CA ASP A 329 6.02 32.30 -3.23
C ASP A 329 5.70 32.43 -1.74
N ASN A 330 5.11 31.38 -1.16
CA ASN A 330 4.79 31.34 0.26
C ASN A 330 5.66 30.30 0.99
N ARG A 331 6.57 30.78 1.84
CA ARG A 331 7.53 29.96 2.59
C ARG A 331 6.91 29.14 3.72
N LEU A 332 5.61 29.30 3.99
CA LEU A 332 4.87 28.61 5.06
C LEU A 332 4.02 27.43 4.56
N ILE A 333 4.39 26.87 3.39
CA ILE A 333 3.81 25.66 2.81
C ILE A 333 4.74 24.48 3.12
N THR A 334 4.53 23.84 4.27
CA THR A 334 5.45 22.84 4.82
C THR A 334 4.68 21.67 5.42
N GLU A 335 5.32 20.50 5.51
CA GLU A 335 4.74 19.32 6.16
C GLU A 335 3.39 18.87 5.56
N ASN A 336 3.19 18.97 4.24
CA ASN A 336 1.98 18.47 3.58
C ASN A 336 2.25 17.13 2.88
N PHE A 337 1.22 16.30 2.80
CA PHE A 337 1.20 15.04 2.07
C PHE A 337 0.44 15.23 0.74
N THR A 338 1.06 14.90 -0.39
CA THR A 338 0.40 15.03 -1.70
C THR A 338 0.55 13.75 -2.51
N PHE A 339 -0.53 13.19 -3.05
CA PHE A 339 -0.45 11.90 -3.72
C PHE A 339 -1.54 11.62 -4.76
N GLY A 340 -1.18 10.96 -5.86
CA GLY A 340 -2.15 10.42 -6.80
C GLY A 340 -3.03 11.48 -7.47
N ASN A 341 -2.63 12.75 -7.43
CA ASN A 341 -3.35 13.83 -8.10
C ASN A 341 -2.99 13.88 -9.58
N ARG A 342 -3.93 14.24 -10.45
CA ARG A 342 -3.71 14.27 -11.90
C ARG A 342 -3.97 15.62 -12.52
N ASN A 343 -3.23 15.90 -13.59
CA ASN A 343 -3.50 17.02 -14.49
C ASN A 343 -4.57 16.66 -15.54
N ALA A 344 -4.93 17.62 -16.40
CA ALA A 344 -5.96 17.44 -17.43
C ALA A 344 -5.62 16.34 -18.47
N ASP A 345 -4.35 15.98 -18.60
CA ASP A 345 -3.87 14.90 -19.48
C ASP A 345 -3.82 13.53 -18.76
N GLY A 346 -4.26 13.47 -17.49
CA GLY A 346 -4.22 12.27 -16.66
C GLY A 346 -2.82 11.91 -16.13
N GLN A 347 -1.86 12.83 -16.19
CA GLN A 347 -0.50 12.63 -15.69
C GLN A 347 -0.40 13.03 -14.21
N ALA A 348 0.48 12.36 -13.46
CA ALA A 348 0.72 12.67 -12.05
C ALA A 348 1.19 14.12 -11.87
N ALA A 349 0.55 14.84 -10.96
CA ALA A 349 0.75 16.27 -10.75
C ALA A 349 0.38 16.68 -9.31
N ASP A 350 1.16 16.20 -8.34
CA ASP A 350 0.85 16.33 -6.92
C ASP A 350 1.05 17.75 -6.36
N LEU A 351 2.22 18.36 -6.59
CA LEU A 351 2.54 19.72 -6.14
C LEU A 351 3.13 20.55 -7.28
N ILE A 352 2.45 21.65 -7.65
CA ILE A 352 2.91 22.56 -8.69
C ILE A 352 3.01 23.99 -8.16
N VAL A 353 4.24 24.50 -8.12
CA VAL A 353 4.56 25.91 -7.88
C VAL A 353 4.89 26.57 -9.22
N MET A 354 4.18 27.66 -9.58
CA MET A 354 4.47 28.44 -10.79
C MET A 354 5.89 29.07 -10.71
N ALA A 355 6.66 29.03 -11.81
CA ALA A 355 8.12 29.20 -11.82
C ALA A 355 8.66 30.53 -11.25
N GLY A 356 9.77 30.46 -10.49
CA GLY A 356 10.60 31.63 -10.15
C GLY A 356 11.54 31.53 -8.93
N PHE A 357 11.37 30.58 -8.01
CA PHE A 357 11.90 30.76 -6.63
C PHE A 357 12.37 29.45 -5.93
N PRO A 358 13.21 29.53 -4.85
CA PRO A 358 14.23 28.52 -4.52
C PRO A 358 13.72 27.22 -3.84
N PRO A 359 14.54 26.14 -3.86
CA PRO A 359 14.13 24.79 -3.44
C PRO A 359 13.83 24.56 -1.95
N ALA A 360 14.34 25.39 -1.05
CA ALA A 360 14.42 25.07 0.39
C ALA A 360 13.07 24.99 1.15
N ALA A 361 11.96 25.47 0.56
CA ALA A 361 10.61 25.29 1.16
C ALA A 361 9.99 23.92 0.83
N ARG A 362 10.66 23.09 0.02
CA ARG A 362 10.12 21.83 -0.53
C ARG A 362 10.42 20.61 0.31
N ASP A 363 11.47 20.66 1.14
CA ASP A 363 12.09 19.47 1.73
C ASP A 363 11.27 18.81 2.86
N SER A 364 10.20 19.43 3.34
CA SER A 364 9.30 18.87 4.36
C SER A 364 7.95 18.37 3.83
N ASN A 365 7.59 18.69 2.58
CA ASN A 365 6.37 18.14 1.96
C ASN A 365 6.70 16.76 1.39
N GLN A 366 5.79 15.81 1.57
CA GLN A 366 5.98 14.42 1.18
C GLN A 366 5.07 14.07 0.01
N THR A 367 5.63 13.34 -0.97
CA THR A 367 4.89 12.80 -2.11
C THR A 367 4.91 11.29 -2.02
N ALA A 368 4.01 10.75 -1.20
CA ALA A 368 3.87 9.32 -0.93
C ALA A 368 2.39 8.97 -0.74
N ASP A 369 2.04 7.69 -0.81
CA ASP A 369 0.65 7.24 -0.61
C ASP A 369 0.24 7.45 0.85
N PRO A 370 -0.84 8.20 1.16
CA PRO A 370 -1.32 8.33 2.53
C PRO A 370 -1.84 7.01 3.11
N MET A 371 -2.05 5.97 2.28
CA MET A 371 -2.54 4.64 2.68
C MET A 371 -3.92 4.72 3.36
N PHE A 372 -4.91 5.23 2.63
CA PHE A 372 -6.31 5.10 3.02
C PHE A 372 -6.77 3.64 2.97
N CYS A 373 -7.72 3.27 3.83
CA CYS A 373 -8.17 1.90 4.02
C CYS A 373 -8.85 1.30 2.77
N ASP A 374 -9.90 1.96 2.28
CA ASP A 374 -10.57 1.58 1.04
C ASP A 374 -11.21 2.83 0.40
N PRO A 375 -10.43 3.62 -0.35
CA PRO A 375 -10.94 4.85 -0.96
C PRO A 375 -12.04 4.58 -2.01
N ASP A 376 -12.05 3.40 -2.65
CA ASP A 376 -13.08 3.02 -3.64
C ASP A 376 -14.43 2.73 -2.96
N ALA A 377 -14.42 2.20 -1.74
CA ALA A 377 -15.60 2.06 -0.90
C ALA A 377 -15.97 3.35 -0.12
N GLY A 378 -15.15 4.40 -0.22
CA GLY A 378 -15.33 5.66 0.52
C GLY A 378 -14.84 5.61 1.98
N GLU A 379 -14.02 4.62 2.33
CA GLU A 379 -13.36 4.48 3.64
C GLU A 379 -12.03 5.22 3.65
N TRP A 380 -12.09 6.51 4.02
CA TRP A 380 -10.95 7.41 3.97
C TRP A 380 -10.08 7.43 5.23
N ALA A 381 -10.32 6.55 6.22
CA ALA A 381 -9.41 6.43 7.37
C ALA A 381 -8.00 6.04 6.92
N LEU A 382 -6.97 6.43 7.67
CA LEU A 382 -5.60 6.03 7.39
C LEU A 382 -5.33 4.64 7.98
N SER A 383 -4.54 3.83 7.29
CA SER A 383 -4.08 2.53 7.79
C SER A 383 -3.01 2.66 8.87
N THR A 384 -2.74 1.57 9.60
CA THR A 384 -1.69 1.52 10.64
C THR A 384 -0.27 1.69 10.11
N CYS A 385 -0.03 1.56 8.79
CA CYS A 385 1.28 1.79 8.16
C CYS A 385 1.39 3.16 7.50
N THR A 386 0.43 4.06 7.71
CA THR A 386 0.42 5.34 6.99
C THR A 386 1.74 6.10 7.17
N PRO A 387 2.39 6.50 6.06
CA PRO A 387 3.55 7.38 6.12
C PRO A 387 3.14 8.84 6.39
N ALA A 388 1.84 9.16 6.42
CA ALA A 388 1.30 10.50 6.67
C ALA A 388 1.38 10.92 8.15
N VAL A 389 2.54 10.70 8.77
CA VAL A 389 2.91 11.19 10.09
C VAL A 389 3.97 12.28 9.95
N ASN A 390 4.00 13.22 10.90
CA ASN A 390 4.96 14.31 10.90
C ASN A 390 6.40 13.76 10.91
N SER A 391 7.14 13.95 9.82
CA SER A 391 8.53 13.48 9.65
C SER A 391 9.52 14.08 10.66
N ALA A 392 9.18 15.19 11.32
CA ALA A 392 10.03 15.85 12.32
C ALA A 392 9.76 15.37 13.76
N THR A 393 8.57 14.82 14.05
CA THR A 393 8.18 14.42 15.41
C THR A 393 7.75 12.96 15.54
N GLY A 394 7.43 12.26 14.45
CA GLY A 394 6.98 10.85 14.45
C GLY A 394 5.57 10.61 15.03
N ASP A 395 5.03 11.57 15.79
CA ASP A 395 3.90 11.31 16.69
C ASP A 395 2.58 12.02 16.30
N THR A 396 2.58 12.92 15.31
CA THR A 396 1.37 13.65 14.88
C THR A 396 0.96 13.26 13.47
N VAL A 397 -0.21 12.64 13.33
CA VAL A 397 -0.84 12.31 12.05
C VAL A 397 -1.16 13.59 11.27
N MET A 398 -0.84 13.62 9.99
CA MET A 398 -1.21 14.70 9.07
C MET A 398 -2.63 14.47 8.54
N GLY A 399 -3.36 15.55 8.29
CA GLY A 399 -4.73 15.51 7.78
C GLY A 399 -5.79 15.30 8.88
N ALA A 400 -7.06 15.39 8.48
CA ALA A 400 -8.20 15.39 9.37
C ALA A 400 -8.66 13.98 9.79
N LEU A 401 -8.10 12.93 9.18
CA LEU A 401 -8.58 11.56 9.31
C LEU A 401 -7.67 10.76 10.23
N PRO A 402 -8.22 9.92 11.13
CA PRO A 402 -7.43 9.16 12.08
C PRO A 402 -6.84 7.90 11.44
N ILE A 403 -5.89 7.31 12.15
CA ILE A 403 -5.45 5.93 11.91
C ILE A 403 -6.51 4.98 12.46
N SER A 404 -6.99 4.05 11.62
CA SER A 404 -7.93 3.01 12.01
C SER A 404 -7.19 1.73 12.41
N GLU A 405 -7.43 1.25 13.64
CA GLU A 405 -6.88 -0.03 14.13
C GLU A 405 -7.46 -1.24 13.38
N ASP A 406 -8.68 -1.11 12.85
CA ASP A 406 -9.34 -2.15 12.04
C ASP A 406 -8.73 -2.27 10.63
N CYS A 407 -7.89 -1.31 10.27
CA CYS A 407 -7.26 -1.17 8.97
C CYS A 407 -5.76 -1.49 9.06
N VAL A 408 -5.48 -2.77 9.32
CA VAL A 408 -4.14 -3.33 9.24
C VAL A 408 -3.73 -3.36 7.77
N CYS A 409 -2.49 -2.96 7.51
CA CYS A 409 -1.92 -2.75 6.19
C CYS A 409 -2.31 -3.90 5.25
N PRO A 410 -3.06 -3.64 4.16
CA PRO A 410 -3.45 -4.71 3.25
C PRO A 410 -2.17 -5.27 2.61
N ASN A 411 -1.91 -6.57 2.71
CA ASN A 411 -0.76 -7.22 2.06
C ASN A 411 -0.63 -6.76 0.60
N GLU A 412 0.48 -6.12 0.27
CA GLU A 412 0.61 -5.44 -1.01
C GLU A 412 1.39 -6.25 -2.02
N VAL A 413 1.24 -5.89 -3.30
CA VAL A 413 2.01 -6.47 -4.39
C VAL A 413 2.92 -5.41 -4.98
N PHE A 414 4.21 -5.52 -4.69
CA PHE A 414 5.26 -4.67 -5.27
C PHE A 414 5.80 -5.30 -6.56
N LEU A 415 6.06 -4.46 -7.56
CA LEU A 415 6.58 -4.91 -8.85
C LEU A 415 8.04 -4.46 -9.04
N VAL A 416 8.88 -5.39 -9.49
CA VAL A 416 10.27 -5.10 -9.90
C VAL A 416 10.41 -5.33 -11.40
N ASN A 417 10.82 -4.30 -12.15
CA ASN A 417 11.11 -4.37 -13.57
C ASN A 417 12.57 -3.96 -13.83
N PRO A 418 13.46 -4.92 -14.15
CA PRO A 418 14.87 -4.62 -14.42
C PRO A 418 15.11 -3.64 -15.59
N LEU A 419 14.11 -3.43 -16.46
CA LEU A 419 14.17 -2.51 -17.59
C LEU A 419 13.49 -1.16 -17.34
N ALA A 420 12.99 -0.90 -16.12
CA ALA A 420 12.33 0.37 -15.81
C ALA A 420 13.28 1.57 -15.96
N SER A 421 12.80 2.60 -16.68
CA SER A 421 13.39 3.94 -16.67
C SER A 421 12.76 4.73 -15.52
N GLU A 422 13.10 4.36 -14.28
CA GLU A 422 12.67 4.93 -12.99
C GLU A 422 11.85 6.26 -13.09
N PRO A 423 10.51 6.20 -13.10
CA PRO A 423 9.67 7.29 -12.64
C PRO A 423 9.38 7.12 -11.14
N GLY A 424 9.29 8.24 -10.42
CA GLY A 424 9.08 8.26 -8.97
C GLY A 424 7.87 7.46 -8.48
N PHE A 425 7.98 7.08 -7.21
CA PHE A 425 7.06 6.37 -6.32
C PHE A 425 5.56 6.65 -6.54
N PRO A 426 4.63 5.67 -6.31
CA PRO A 426 4.80 4.36 -5.65
C PRO A 426 4.92 3.16 -6.60
N PHE A 427 5.61 2.09 -6.17
CA PHE A 427 5.93 0.91 -6.99
C PHE A 427 4.80 -0.14 -7.15
N ARG A 428 3.56 0.31 -7.35
CA ARG A 428 2.34 -0.52 -7.19
C ARG A 428 1.61 -0.86 -8.50
N ALA A 429 2.20 -0.60 -9.65
CA ALA A 429 1.59 -0.88 -10.95
C ALA A 429 2.63 -1.03 -12.06
N ARG A 430 2.25 -1.62 -13.21
CA ARG A 430 3.18 -1.95 -14.33
C ARG A 430 4.06 -0.78 -14.82
N ARG A 431 3.63 0.47 -14.60
CA ARG A 431 4.34 1.70 -15.01
C ARG A 431 5.27 2.27 -13.92
N ASN A 432 5.08 1.87 -12.67
CA ASN A 432 5.89 2.25 -11.53
C ASN A 432 6.41 0.96 -10.92
N ALA A 433 7.36 0.30 -11.56
CA ALA A 433 8.02 -0.87 -11.00
C ALA A 433 9.44 -0.48 -10.62
N ALA A 434 9.90 -0.89 -9.44
CA ALA A 434 11.27 -0.60 -9.01
C ALA A 434 12.24 -1.31 -9.95
N ARG A 435 13.40 -0.69 -10.23
CA ARG A 435 14.45 -1.37 -10.99
C ARG A 435 15.25 -2.34 -10.14
N LEU A 436 15.39 -2.05 -8.85
CA LEU A 436 16.16 -2.80 -7.86
C LEU A 436 15.24 -3.34 -6.76
N LEU A 437 15.66 -4.42 -6.10
CA LEU A 437 14.98 -4.99 -4.94
C LEU A 437 15.26 -4.15 -3.68
N SER A 438 16.49 -3.67 -3.52
CA SER A 438 16.89 -2.77 -2.42
C SER A 438 16.07 -1.48 -2.37
N ALA A 439 15.56 -1.00 -3.52
CA ALA A 439 14.69 0.17 -3.58
C ALA A 439 13.30 -0.06 -2.93
N LEU A 440 12.91 -1.31 -2.67
CA LEU A 440 11.66 -1.65 -2.01
C LEU A 440 11.79 -1.72 -0.49
N GLU A 441 12.99 -1.95 0.07
CA GLU A 441 13.21 -2.21 1.51
C GLU A 441 12.48 -1.24 2.46
N PRO A 442 12.47 0.09 2.24
CA PRO A 442 11.81 1.02 3.16
C PRO A 442 10.27 0.92 3.18
N TYR A 443 9.69 0.16 2.24
CA TYR A 443 8.25 0.09 2.01
C TYR A 443 7.67 -1.29 2.27
N LEU A 444 8.52 -2.31 2.47
CA LEU A 444 8.10 -3.68 2.67
C LEU A 444 7.72 -3.93 4.13
N SER A 445 6.62 -4.67 4.32
CA SER A 445 6.12 -5.12 5.61
C SER A 445 5.72 -6.60 5.54
N ALA A 446 5.64 -7.26 6.71
CA ALA A 446 5.22 -8.64 6.79
C ALA A 446 3.84 -8.85 6.13
N GLY A 447 3.75 -9.84 5.23
CA GLY A 447 2.57 -10.12 4.42
C GLY A 447 2.67 -9.66 2.95
N ASP A 448 3.60 -8.76 2.64
CA ASP A 448 3.78 -8.26 1.27
C ASP A 448 4.31 -9.33 0.30
N THR A 449 4.02 -9.13 -0.99
CA THR A 449 4.54 -9.94 -2.08
C THR A 449 5.31 -9.09 -3.09
N VAL A 450 6.57 -9.44 -3.34
CA VAL A 450 7.38 -8.84 -4.41
C VAL A 450 7.34 -9.73 -5.65
N LYS A 451 6.88 -9.17 -6.78
CA LYS A 451 6.88 -9.85 -8.09
C LYS A 451 7.94 -9.24 -8.99
N ALA A 452 8.99 -10.01 -9.26
CA ALA A 452 10.11 -9.54 -10.06
C ALA A 452 10.07 -10.09 -11.48
N ALA A 453 10.09 -9.18 -12.45
CA ALA A 453 10.08 -9.52 -13.86
C ALA A 453 11.41 -10.15 -14.33
N THR A 454 11.32 -10.95 -15.39
CA THR A 454 12.48 -11.55 -16.06
C THR A 454 13.47 -10.49 -16.52
N GLY A 455 14.75 -10.71 -16.24
CA GLY A 455 15.82 -9.77 -16.52
C GLY A 455 16.97 -9.94 -15.54
N ALA A 456 18.02 -9.14 -15.71
CA ALA A 456 19.18 -9.14 -14.82
C ALA A 456 19.11 -7.95 -13.87
N ILE A 457 19.15 -8.24 -12.57
CA ILE A 457 19.22 -7.30 -11.46
C ILE A 457 20.60 -7.46 -10.85
N ILE A 458 21.38 -6.38 -10.75
CA ILE A 458 22.64 -6.37 -9.99
C ILE A 458 22.34 -5.58 -8.72
N ASP A 459 22.28 -6.28 -7.59
CA ASP A 459 21.77 -5.73 -6.35
C ASP A 459 22.23 -6.57 -5.15
N GLU A 460 22.31 -5.92 -4.00
CA GLU A 460 22.55 -6.51 -2.68
C GLU A 460 21.44 -5.94 -1.78
N PHE A 461 20.60 -6.80 -1.19
CA PHE A 461 19.44 -6.35 -0.42
C PHE A 461 19.18 -7.20 0.82
N GLU A 462 18.53 -6.60 1.82
CA GLU A 462 18.10 -7.24 3.06
C GLU A 462 16.73 -7.90 2.89
N LEU A 463 16.58 -9.13 3.39
CA LEU A 463 15.29 -9.79 3.45
C LEU A 463 14.45 -9.16 4.56
N THR A 464 13.26 -8.68 4.21
CA THR A 464 12.26 -8.21 5.16
C THR A 464 11.47 -9.39 5.72
N GLY A 465 11.27 -9.41 7.03
CA GLY A 465 10.47 -10.41 7.74
C GLY A 465 9.04 -10.50 7.20
N GLY A 466 8.58 -11.72 6.92
CA GLY A 466 7.24 -12.01 6.42
C GLY A 466 6.93 -11.67 4.97
N VAL A 467 7.93 -11.34 4.15
CA VAL A 467 7.74 -10.97 2.73
C VAL A 467 7.96 -12.15 1.78
N VAL A 468 7.09 -12.26 0.77
CA VAL A 468 7.17 -13.28 -0.28
C VAL A 468 7.78 -12.69 -1.56
N TYR A 469 9.03 -13.01 -1.85
CA TYR A 469 9.74 -12.62 -3.06
C TYR A 469 9.59 -13.70 -4.14
N LYS A 470 9.07 -13.34 -5.31
CA LYS A 470 8.86 -14.26 -6.45
C LYS A 470 9.49 -13.74 -7.75
N GLY A 471 10.35 -14.56 -8.35
CA GLY A 471 10.97 -14.32 -9.65
C GLY A 471 10.23 -14.99 -10.82
N GLY A 472 10.58 -14.61 -12.05
CA GLY A 472 10.09 -15.25 -13.27
C GLY A 472 8.83 -14.63 -13.88
N TYR A 473 8.47 -13.40 -13.52
CA TYR A 473 7.29 -12.74 -14.10
C TYR A 473 7.57 -12.14 -15.47
N ASN A 474 6.61 -12.18 -16.38
CA ASN A 474 6.79 -11.55 -17.69
C ASN A 474 6.92 -10.01 -17.57
N VAL A 475 7.94 -9.43 -18.21
CA VAL A 475 8.26 -7.99 -18.11
C VAL A 475 7.13 -7.03 -18.53
N SER A 476 6.24 -7.46 -19.42
CA SER A 476 5.14 -6.62 -19.92
C SER A 476 3.82 -6.86 -19.20
N THR A 477 3.62 -8.08 -18.69
CA THR A 477 2.33 -8.49 -18.13
C THR A 477 2.32 -8.74 -16.64
N PHE A 478 3.48 -8.99 -16.02
CA PHE A 478 3.61 -9.50 -14.66
C PHE A 478 2.68 -10.70 -14.37
N ALA A 479 2.37 -11.47 -15.42
CA ALA A 479 1.84 -12.81 -15.28
C ALA A 479 3.00 -13.77 -15.01
N GLU A 480 2.73 -14.84 -14.25
CA GLU A 480 3.69 -15.93 -14.08
C GLU A 480 4.10 -16.44 -15.46
N ALA A 481 5.41 -16.40 -15.78
CA ALA A 481 5.89 -17.06 -16.98
C ALA A 481 5.89 -18.57 -16.75
N THR A 482 5.74 -19.35 -17.83
CA THR A 482 5.93 -20.79 -17.78
C THR A 482 7.27 -21.10 -17.12
N ARG A 483 7.26 -21.94 -16.09
CA ARG A 483 8.46 -22.32 -15.32
C ARG A 483 9.59 -22.74 -16.27
N GLY A 484 10.71 -22.00 -16.25
CA GLY A 484 11.87 -22.25 -17.12
C GLY A 484 11.88 -21.52 -18.47
N GLN A 485 10.86 -20.74 -18.83
CA GLN A 485 10.82 -19.92 -20.06
C GLN A 485 11.17 -18.43 -19.85
N GLY A 486 11.71 -18.10 -18.68
CA GLY A 486 12.25 -16.78 -18.35
C GLY A 486 12.79 -16.79 -16.92
N THR A 487 13.89 -16.09 -16.66
CA THR A 487 14.52 -16.06 -15.33
C THR A 487 14.68 -14.63 -14.86
N THR A 488 14.32 -14.37 -13.62
CA THR A 488 14.80 -13.17 -12.91
C THR A 488 16.14 -13.52 -12.29
N ARG A 489 17.21 -12.96 -12.85
CA ARG A 489 18.58 -13.17 -12.38
C ARG A 489 18.98 -12.05 -11.43
N ILE A 490 19.31 -12.36 -10.19
CA ILE A 490 19.84 -11.40 -9.22
C ILE A 490 21.33 -11.70 -9.02
N GLY A 491 22.18 -10.68 -9.13
CA GLY A 491 23.63 -10.83 -9.16
C GLY A 491 24.39 -9.91 -8.20
N GLY A 492 25.36 -10.46 -7.45
CA GLY A 492 26.25 -9.71 -6.55
C GLY A 492 27.50 -9.11 -7.23
N ASN A 493 27.52 -9.06 -8.57
CA ASN A 493 28.65 -8.57 -9.37
C ASN A 493 30.03 -9.21 -9.04
N SER A 494 30.04 -10.45 -8.55
CA SER A 494 31.22 -11.22 -8.16
C SER A 494 32.08 -10.61 -7.05
N ALA A 495 31.57 -9.61 -6.32
CA ALA A 495 32.27 -8.94 -5.23
C ALA A 495 31.39 -8.75 -3.99
N HIS A 496 30.08 -8.63 -4.21
CA HIS A 496 29.07 -8.43 -3.19
C HIS A 496 28.31 -9.72 -2.93
N ARG A 497 27.62 -9.74 -1.79
CA ARG A 497 26.57 -10.72 -1.53
C ARG A 497 25.35 -10.36 -2.37
N VAL A 498 24.42 -11.29 -2.52
CA VAL A 498 23.13 -11.02 -3.18
C VAL A 498 22.06 -10.67 -2.15
N MET A 499 21.99 -11.44 -1.06
CA MET A 499 20.96 -11.30 -0.03
C MET A 499 21.53 -11.49 1.37
N PHE A 500 20.99 -10.79 2.36
CA PHE A 500 21.22 -11.10 3.77
C PHE A 500 19.91 -11.08 4.55
N GLY A 501 19.79 -11.96 5.54
CA GLY A 501 18.65 -12.01 6.47
C GLY A 501 19.13 -11.91 7.91
N GLY A 502 18.37 -11.17 8.72
CA GLY A 502 18.65 -10.89 10.13
C GLY A 502 17.44 -11.16 11.02
N ASP A 503 17.43 -10.50 12.19
CA ASP A 503 16.33 -10.56 13.16
C ASP A 503 14.97 -10.27 12.50
N GLY A 504 13.97 -11.10 12.82
CA GLY A 504 12.61 -10.95 12.28
C GLY A 504 12.36 -11.64 10.94
N VAL A 505 13.39 -12.20 10.29
CA VAL A 505 13.22 -13.05 9.10
C VAL A 505 12.81 -14.46 9.53
N ASP A 506 11.58 -14.86 9.23
CA ASP A 506 11.02 -16.16 9.62
C ASP A 506 10.56 -16.99 8.41
N ALA A 507 9.91 -18.13 8.68
CA ALA A 507 9.45 -19.05 7.64
C ALA A 507 8.34 -18.49 6.73
N SER A 508 7.76 -17.33 7.06
CA SER A 508 6.85 -16.60 6.18
C SER A 508 7.60 -15.69 5.20
N THR A 509 8.90 -15.42 5.41
CA THR A 509 9.78 -14.86 4.38
C THR A 509 10.16 -15.94 3.37
N VAL A 510 9.70 -15.78 2.12
CA VAL A 510 9.89 -16.78 1.06
C VAL A 510 10.63 -16.17 -0.13
N VAL A 511 11.68 -16.85 -0.61
CA VAL A 511 12.37 -16.53 -1.87
C VAL A 511 12.12 -17.66 -2.85
N ASP A 512 11.39 -17.37 -3.93
CA ASP A 512 10.95 -18.36 -4.91
C ASP A 512 11.24 -17.98 -6.36
N GLY A 513 11.73 -18.95 -7.15
CA GLY A 513 11.79 -18.82 -8.62
C GLY A 513 12.89 -17.90 -9.17
N PHE A 514 13.89 -17.52 -8.37
CA PHE A 514 15.01 -16.69 -8.82
C PHE A 514 16.19 -17.49 -9.37
N THR A 515 16.97 -16.86 -10.24
CA THR A 515 18.36 -17.27 -10.50
C THR A 515 19.29 -16.35 -9.71
N ILE A 516 19.83 -16.85 -8.61
CA ILE A 516 20.70 -16.11 -7.70
C ILE A 516 22.14 -16.44 -8.09
N ALA A 517 22.93 -15.43 -8.42
CA ALA A 517 24.21 -15.67 -9.05
C ALA A 517 25.32 -14.68 -8.72
N ALA A 518 26.55 -15.05 -9.07
CA ALA A 518 27.70 -14.15 -9.02
C ALA A 518 27.84 -13.44 -7.67
N GLY A 519 27.54 -14.13 -6.57
CA GLY A 519 27.87 -13.66 -5.24
C GLY A 519 29.37 -13.88 -4.97
N GLY A 520 30.05 -12.91 -4.36
CA GLY A 520 31.52 -12.96 -4.16
C GLY A 520 31.98 -12.60 -2.76
N ALA A 521 31.05 -12.54 -1.80
CA ALA A 521 31.38 -12.18 -0.42
C ALA A 521 32.27 -13.24 0.26
N ALA A 522 33.12 -12.82 1.20
CA ALA A 522 34.09 -13.72 1.85
C ALA A 522 33.44 -14.88 2.64
N SER A 523 32.22 -14.68 3.14
CA SER A 523 31.43 -15.68 3.86
C SER A 523 30.00 -15.57 3.37
N GLY A 524 29.34 -16.66 2.95
CA GLY A 524 28.00 -16.65 2.36
C GLY A 524 27.97 -15.98 0.98
N GLY A 525 28.62 -16.58 -0.02
CA GLY A 525 28.86 -15.97 -1.33
C GLY A 525 27.62 -15.28 -1.91
N ALA A 526 26.48 -15.98 -1.92
CA ALA A 526 25.20 -15.41 -2.35
C ALA A 526 24.31 -14.94 -1.18
N VAL A 527 24.23 -15.72 -0.09
CA VAL A 527 23.28 -15.51 1.01
C VAL A 527 23.98 -15.59 2.38
N LEU A 528 23.70 -14.63 3.27
CA LEU A 528 23.98 -14.71 4.71
C LEU A 528 22.70 -14.79 5.49
N LEU A 529 22.65 -15.62 6.53
CA LEU A 529 21.62 -15.58 7.56
C LEU A 529 22.28 -15.47 8.93
N ARG A 530 21.75 -14.58 9.76
CA ARG A 530 22.15 -14.32 11.16
C ARG A 530 20.91 -13.94 11.97
N GLY A 531 21.04 -13.90 13.29
CA GLY A 531 19.98 -13.37 14.16
C GLY A 531 18.72 -14.26 14.14
N ASP A 532 18.88 -15.55 14.36
CA ASP A 532 17.78 -16.53 14.43
C ASP A 532 16.93 -16.62 13.13
N ALA A 533 17.48 -16.20 11.99
CA ALA A 533 16.74 -16.10 10.74
C ALA A 533 16.35 -17.47 10.15
N SER A 534 15.08 -17.62 9.78
CA SER A 534 14.52 -18.89 9.30
C SER A 534 13.72 -18.81 7.98
N PRO A 535 14.24 -18.16 6.91
CA PRO A 535 13.52 -18.00 5.65
C PRO A 535 13.39 -19.31 4.84
N VAL A 536 12.48 -19.30 3.87
CA VAL A 536 12.28 -20.40 2.91
C VAL A 536 12.86 -20.03 1.55
N PHE A 537 13.88 -20.77 1.11
CA PHE A 537 14.39 -20.73 -0.27
C PHE A 537 13.82 -21.90 -1.05
N SER A 538 12.97 -21.62 -2.04
CA SER A 538 12.35 -22.66 -2.86
C SER A 538 12.46 -22.43 -4.34
N ASN A 539 12.67 -23.50 -5.11
CA ASN A 539 12.65 -23.47 -6.59
C ASN A 539 13.60 -22.43 -7.23
N ASN A 540 14.67 -22.09 -6.53
CA ASN A 540 15.69 -21.16 -7.01
C ASN A 540 16.81 -21.92 -7.73
N ARG A 541 17.56 -21.16 -8.53
CA ARG A 541 18.83 -21.58 -9.13
C ARG A 541 19.96 -20.79 -8.50
N PHE A 542 20.88 -21.45 -7.79
CA PHE A 542 22.09 -20.80 -7.26
C PHE A 542 23.28 -21.17 -8.14
N ILE A 543 23.89 -20.17 -8.79
CA ILE A 543 24.95 -20.41 -9.78
C ILE A 543 26.10 -19.41 -9.69
N GLU A 544 27.32 -19.85 -9.98
CA GLU A 544 28.49 -18.96 -10.16
C GLU A 544 28.78 -18.08 -8.92
N SER A 545 28.35 -18.51 -7.73
CA SER A 545 28.66 -17.82 -6.48
C SER A 545 29.92 -18.42 -5.84
N ARG A 546 30.70 -17.57 -5.19
CA ARG A 546 31.96 -17.92 -4.54
C ARG A 546 31.99 -17.41 -3.10
N GLY A 547 32.26 -18.32 -2.17
CA GLY A 547 32.60 -18.00 -0.79
C GLY A 547 34.09 -18.25 -0.55
N ASN A 548 34.81 -17.26 0.00
CA ASN A 548 36.26 -17.44 0.23
C ASN A 548 36.56 -18.31 1.46
N ARG A 549 35.70 -18.30 2.49
CA ARG A 549 35.94 -19.00 3.77
C ARG A 549 34.86 -20.02 4.13
N ALA A 550 33.59 -19.67 3.92
CA ALA A 550 32.44 -20.45 4.37
C ALA A 550 31.21 -20.09 3.56
N GLY A 551 30.33 -21.07 3.31
CA GLY A 551 29.07 -20.91 2.56
C GLY A 551 29.29 -20.38 1.15
N GLY A 552 29.68 -21.24 0.21
CA GLY A 552 29.87 -20.84 -1.20
C GLY A 552 28.63 -20.22 -1.83
N VAL A 553 27.45 -20.68 -1.41
CA VAL A 553 26.13 -20.14 -1.77
C VAL A 553 25.47 -19.55 -0.54
N LEU A 554 25.24 -20.34 0.50
CA LEU A 554 24.49 -19.93 1.69
C LEU A 554 25.29 -20.25 2.94
N LEU A 555 25.36 -19.28 3.85
CA LEU A 555 25.88 -19.44 5.21
C LEU A 555 24.80 -19.02 6.22
N ALA A 556 24.41 -19.94 7.11
CA ALA A 556 23.53 -19.68 8.24
C ALA A 556 24.30 -19.78 9.55
N LEU A 557 24.16 -18.77 10.41
CA LEU A 557 24.83 -18.60 11.70
C LEU A 557 23.81 -18.23 12.78
N ASP A 558 24.25 -18.15 14.04
CA ASP A 558 23.46 -17.56 15.15
C ASP A 558 22.05 -18.18 15.23
N GLU A 559 21.98 -19.51 15.36
CA GLU A 559 20.72 -20.29 15.46
C GLU A 559 19.73 -20.10 14.27
N SER A 560 20.22 -19.62 13.12
CA SER A 560 19.41 -19.52 11.90
C SER A 560 19.03 -20.90 11.35
N SER A 561 17.74 -21.12 11.08
CA SER A 561 17.18 -22.42 10.64
C SER A 561 16.45 -22.33 9.30
N PRO A 562 17.15 -22.08 8.17
CA PRO A 562 16.51 -21.93 6.88
C PRO A 562 15.89 -23.23 6.35
N THR A 563 14.82 -23.09 5.58
CA THR A 563 14.28 -24.16 4.73
C THR A 563 14.79 -23.99 3.31
N ILE A 564 15.60 -24.93 2.82
CA ILE A 564 16.17 -24.95 1.47
C ILE A 564 15.57 -26.14 0.74
N ILE A 565 14.59 -25.89 -0.14
CA ILE A 565 13.81 -26.97 -0.77
C ILE A 565 13.61 -26.83 -2.27
N GLY A 566 13.79 -27.91 -3.03
CA GLY A 566 13.48 -27.91 -4.46
C GLY A 566 14.37 -27.00 -5.30
N ASN A 567 15.56 -26.64 -4.82
CA ASN A 567 16.49 -25.76 -5.53
C ASN A 567 17.44 -26.54 -6.45
N LEU A 568 18.00 -25.85 -7.44
CA LEU A 568 19.08 -26.35 -8.29
C LEU A 568 20.35 -25.52 -8.04
N ILE A 569 21.42 -26.17 -7.58
CA ILE A 569 22.65 -25.51 -7.12
C ILE A 569 23.84 -26.08 -7.89
N TYR A 570 24.44 -25.29 -8.79
CA TYR A 570 25.57 -25.75 -9.60
C TYR A 570 26.56 -24.66 -9.99
N GLY A 571 27.80 -25.05 -10.27
CA GLY A 571 28.85 -24.14 -10.72
C GLY A 571 29.22 -23.07 -9.69
N ASN A 572 28.98 -23.33 -8.40
CA ASN A 572 29.44 -22.49 -7.29
C ASN A 572 30.76 -23.04 -6.74
N SER A 573 31.49 -22.22 -6.00
CA SER A 573 32.75 -22.64 -5.38
C SER A 573 32.96 -22.12 -3.97
N VAL A 574 33.68 -22.87 -3.15
CA VAL A 574 34.21 -22.41 -1.86
C VAL A 574 35.68 -22.80 -1.78
N ASP A 575 36.57 -21.86 -1.47
CA ASP A 575 38.03 -22.08 -1.60
C ASP A 575 38.63 -22.91 -0.45
N ASP A 576 38.00 -22.89 0.72
CA ASP A 576 38.42 -23.62 1.94
C ASP A 576 37.54 -24.86 2.19
N GLU A 577 37.71 -25.54 3.33
CA GLU A 577 36.91 -26.71 3.76
C GLU A 577 35.43 -26.40 4.11
N GLY A 578 34.91 -25.25 3.69
CA GLY A 578 33.52 -24.84 3.92
C GLY A 578 32.51 -25.61 3.08
N GLY A 579 31.22 -25.35 3.31
CA GLY A 579 30.12 -25.90 2.52
C GLY A 579 29.67 -24.95 1.41
N ILE A 580 29.11 -25.49 0.31
CA ILE A 580 28.31 -24.71 -0.64
C ILE A 580 27.05 -24.21 0.08
N ILE A 581 26.35 -25.13 0.74
CA ILE A 581 25.41 -24.81 1.83
C ILE A 581 26.15 -25.07 3.13
N GLN A 582 26.19 -24.08 4.03
CA GLN A 582 26.80 -24.22 5.34
C GLN A 582 25.84 -23.77 6.43
N LEU A 583 25.56 -24.68 7.38
CA LEU A 583 24.67 -24.46 8.52
C LEU A 583 25.48 -24.57 9.81
N GLU A 584 25.38 -23.59 10.70
CA GLU A 584 26.06 -23.57 12.00
C GLU A 584 25.10 -23.11 13.11
N GLY A 585 24.92 -23.93 14.15
CA GLY A 585 24.06 -23.61 15.32
C GLY A 585 22.71 -24.35 15.33
N ALA A 586 21.70 -23.86 14.59
CA ALA A 586 20.36 -24.46 14.64
C ALA A 586 19.99 -25.29 13.40
N GLY A 587 19.14 -26.30 13.61
CA GLY A 587 18.69 -27.26 12.61
C GLY A 587 17.77 -26.67 11.54
N GLY A 588 18.33 -26.39 10.36
CA GLY A 588 17.57 -26.10 9.14
C GLY A 588 16.99 -27.34 8.45
N LEU A 589 16.23 -27.13 7.38
CA LEU A 589 15.72 -28.20 6.53
C LEU A 589 16.36 -28.09 5.13
N VAL A 590 17.01 -29.16 4.66
CA VAL A 590 17.58 -29.24 3.32
C VAL A 590 16.93 -30.41 2.59
N GLY A 591 15.95 -30.12 1.72
CA GLY A 591 15.07 -31.13 1.14
C GLY A 591 14.98 -31.06 -0.38
N GLN A 592 14.96 -32.21 -1.08
CA GLN A 592 14.63 -32.25 -2.52
C GLN A 592 15.49 -31.31 -3.41
N ASN A 593 16.73 -31.01 -3.04
CA ASN A 593 17.59 -30.15 -3.84
C ASN A 593 18.46 -30.98 -4.78
N THR A 594 18.81 -30.42 -5.94
CA THR A 594 19.87 -30.96 -6.81
C THR A 594 21.10 -30.08 -6.66
N ILE A 595 22.14 -30.61 -6.00
CA ILE A 595 23.41 -29.93 -5.74
C ILE A 595 24.49 -30.65 -6.53
N THR A 596 24.95 -30.05 -7.63
CA THR A 596 25.82 -30.73 -8.59
C THR A 596 26.85 -29.83 -9.24
N ASP A 597 28.00 -30.37 -9.66
CA ASP A 597 29.06 -29.61 -10.32
C ASP A 597 29.51 -28.34 -9.55
N ASN A 598 29.53 -28.40 -8.21
CA ASN A 598 30.12 -27.35 -7.39
C ASN A 598 31.56 -27.70 -6.99
N GLY A 599 32.44 -26.70 -6.96
CA GLY A 599 33.89 -26.87 -6.86
C GLY A 599 34.56 -26.12 -5.69
N GLY A 600 35.88 -25.98 -5.76
CA GLY A 600 36.69 -25.14 -4.87
C GLY A 600 37.36 -25.86 -3.68
N GLY A 601 37.05 -27.14 -3.45
CA GLY A 601 37.66 -27.94 -2.39
C GLY A 601 36.77 -28.19 -1.17
N GLY A 602 35.63 -27.49 -1.06
CA GLY A 602 34.66 -27.70 0.00
C GLY A 602 33.55 -28.73 -0.28
N PHE A 603 32.64 -28.86 0.69
CA PHE A 603 31.54 -29.82 0.73
C PHE A 603 30.28 -29.26 0.06
N ALA A 604 29.46 -30.12 -0.54
CA ALA A 604 28.13 -29.74 -1.05
C ALA A 604 27.25 -29.22 0.10
N ILE A 605 27.27 -29.91 1.24
CA ILE A 605 26.59 -29.48 2.47
C ILE A 605 27.59 -29.60 3.62
N TYR A 606 27.75 -28.54 4.41
CA TYR A 606 28.53 -28.53 5.63
C TYR A 606 27.61 -28.19 6.81
N VAL A 607 27.65 -29.00 7.85
CA VAL A 607 26.87 -28.86 9.07
C VAL A 607 27.84 -28.72 10.24
N ARG A 608 27.69 -27.69 11.08
CA ARG A 608 28.47 -27.55 12.32
C ARG A 608 27.58 -27.35 13.53
N ASP A 609 27.75 -28.19 14.53
CA ASP A 609 27.09 -28.05 15.83
C ASP A 609 25.57 -27.82 15.71
N CYS A 610 24.93 -28.43 14.70
CA CYS A 610 23.48 -28.37 14.45
C CYS A 610 22.93 -29.70 13.94
N ASP A 611 21.60 -29.84 13.97
CA ASP A 611 20.85 -31.09 13.73
C ASP A 611 19.80 -30.99 12.60
N PRO A 612 20.18 -30.60 11.38
CA PRO A 612 19.23 -30.42 10.28
C PRO A 612 18.56 -31.73 9.81
N GLU A 613 17.38 -31.59 9.22
CA GLU A 613 16.75 -32.65 8.41
C GLU A 613 17.21 -32.51 6.95
N ILE A 614 17.90 -33.54 6.46
CA ILE A 614 18.50 -33.59 5.13
C ILE A 614 17.91 -34.78 4.37
N TYR A 615 17.00 -34.52 3.43
CA TYR A 615 16.28 -35.58 2.74
C TYR A 615 16.05 -35.37 1.23
N ASN A 616 15.92 -36.46 0.49
CA ASN A 616 15.65 -36.45 -0.96
C ASN A 616 16.59 -35.54 -1.77
N ASN A 617 17.79 -35.23 -1.30
CA ASN A 617 18.73 -34.40 -2.05
C ASN A 617 19.55 -35.26 -3.00
N ASN A 618 19.84 -34.72 -4.19
CA ASN A 618 20.81 -35.30 -5.11
C ASN A 618 22.11 -34.51 -5.02
N LEU A 619 23.11 -35.09 -4.36
CA LEU A 619 24.46 -34.56 -4.19
C LEU A 619 25.38 -35.30 -5.16
N ALA A 620 25.61 -34.75 -6.36
CA ALA A 620 26.37 -35.45 -7.39
C ALA A 620 27.47 -34.59 -8.01
N TYR A 621 28.63 -35.16 -8.35
CA TYR A 621 29.68 -34.45 -9.09
C TYR A 621 30.21 -33.15 -8.45
N ASN A 622 30.06 -33.00 -7.13
CA ASN A 622 30.69 -31.91 -6.38
C ASN A 622 32.12 -32.29 -5.95
N SER A 623 32.96 -31.31 -5.58
CA SER A 623 34.29 -31.59 -5.01
C SER A 623 34.22 -32.54 -3.82
N ARG A 624 33.31 -32.30 -2.86
CA ARG A 624 33.02 -33.23 -1.76
C ARG A 624 31.50 -33.33 -1.53
N GLY A 625 31.08 -34.39 -0.84
CA GLY A 625 29.67 -34.67 -0.55
C GLY A 625 29.13 -33.84 0.61
N LEU A 626 28.63 -34.49 1.65
CA LEU A 626 28.20 -33.85 2.88
C LEU A 626 29.36 -33.80 3.89
N PHE A 627 29.36 -32.89 4.85
CA PHE A 627 30.18 -32.93 6.06
C PHE A 627 29.38 -32.44 7.27
N ALA A 628 29.61 -33.06 8.42
CA ALA A 628 29.02 -32.73 9.69
C ALA A 628 30.09 -32.84 10.77
N ALA A 629 30.29 -31.76 11.49
CA ALA A 629 31.21 -31.67 12.62
C ALA A 629 30.47 -31.10 13.83
N GLY A 630 30.84 -31.56 15.01
CA GLY A 630 30.29 -31.04 16.26
C GLY A 630 30.30 -32.08 17.35
N ASP A 631 29.64 -31.77 18.47
CA ASP A 631 29.47 -32.71 19.58
C ASP A 631 28.67 -33.96 19.13
N PRO A 632 29.08 -35.19 19.57
CA PRO A 632 28.39 -36.42 19.20
C PRO A 632 26.89 -36.44 19.50
N ALA A 633 26.41 -35.73 20.52
CA ALA A 633 24.98 -35.66 20.84
C ALA A 633 24.19 -34.87 19.78
N THR A 634 24.75 -33.76 19.30
CA THR A 634 24.15 -32.94 18.23
C THR A 634 24.19 -33.68 16.89
N LEU A 635 25.33 -34.34 16.59
CA LEU A 635 25.47 -35.14 15.36
C LEU A 635 24.50 -36.33 15.32
N ALA A 636 24.08 -36.86 16.48
CA ALA A 636 23.06 -37.91 16.56
C ALA A 636 21.65 -37.42 16.20
N GLY A 637 21.41 -36.10 16.21
CA GLY A 637 20.14 -35.49 15.83
C GLY A 637 19.97 -35.30 14.32
N ILE A 638 21.06 -35.35 13.53
CA ILE A 638 21.00 -35.18 12.08
C ILE A 638 20.17 -36.30 11.44
N VAL A 639 19.13 -35.92 10.71
CA VAL A 639 18.33 -36.86 9.93
C VAL A 639 18.84 -36.85 8.48
N PHE A 640 19.37 -37.99 8.02
CA PHE A 640 19.89 -38.14 6.65
C PHE A 640 19.12 -39.25 5.91
N ASP A 641 18.08 -38.87 5.17
CA ASP A 641 17.03 -39.79 4.69
C ASP A 641 16.82 -39.72 3.16
N HIS A 642 16.88 -40.85 2.45
CA HIS A 642 16.60 -40.97 1.01
C HIS A 642 17.36 -39.96 0.11
N ASN A 643 18.63 -39.68 0.40
CA ASN A 643 19.48 -38.83 -0.43
C ASN A 643 20.28 -39.67 -1.45
N ASN A 644 20.64 -39.07 -2.58
CA ASN A 644 21.63 -39.60 -3.51
C ASN A 644 22.97 -38.91 -3.30
N VAL A 645 24.04 -39.67 -3.09
CA VAL A 645 25.41 -39.15 -2.96
C VAL A 645 26.29 -39.85 -3.99
N PHE A 646 26.54 -39.20 -5.13
CA PHE A 646 27.14 -39.83 -6.29
C PHE A 646 28.39 -39.11 -6.81
N ARG A 647 29.50 -39.82 -6.88
CA ARG A 647 30.75 -39.44 -7.56
C ARG A 647 31.23 -38.02 -7.25
N HIS A 648 32.07 -37.90 -6.23
CA HIS A 648 32.78 -36.67 -5.87
C HIS A 648 34.23 -36.72 -6.33
N ASP A 649 34.93 -35.58 -6.35
CA ASP A 649 36.35 -35.53 -6.74
C ASP A 649 37.21 -36.18 -5.64
N LEU A 650 37.75 -37.38 -5.92
CA LEU A 650 38.33 -38.30 -4.94
C LEU A 650 39.74 -37.89 -4.44
N ASP A 651 40.28 -36.75 -4.90
CA ASP A 651 41.61 -36.28 -4.52
C ASP A 651 41.68 -35.79 -3.06
N TYR A 652 40.53 -35.59 -2.41
CA TYR A 652 40.42 -35.31 -0.99
C TYR A 652 39.74 -36.50 -0.29
N ALA A 653 40.35 -36.97 0.81
CA ALA A 653 40.04 -38.20 1.54
C ALA A 653 38.53 -38.53 1.72
N PRO A 654 38.16 -39.81 1.84
CA PRO A 654 36.77 -40.28 1.94
C PRO A 654 36.23 -40.05 3.35
N GLU A 655 36.13 -38.80 3.78
CA GLU A 655 35.45 -38.46 5.02
C GLU A 655 34.06 -37.97 4.64
N PHE A 656 33.10 -38.90 4.44
CA PHE A 656 31.72 -38.70 4.93
C PHE A 656 30.74 -39.89 4.82
N LEU A 657 29.70 -39.83 5.67
CA LEU A 657 28.57 -40.76 5.84
C LEU A 657 28.18 -41.44 4.52
N ALA A 658 28.52 -42.72 4.49
CA ALA A 658 28.37 -43.71 3.44
C ALA A 658 27.49 -43.34 2.24
N ALA A 659 28.13 -43.33 1.07
CA ALA A 659 27.56 -43.58 -0.26
C ALA A 659 26.94 -45.00 -0.41
N VAL A 660 26.51 -45.62 0.69
CA VAL A 660 25.84 -46.92 0.78
C VAL A 660 24.88 -46.78 1.96
N ASP A 661 23.62 -47.20 1.85
CA ASP A 661 22.63 -47.12 2.93
C ASP A 661 23.07 -47.92 4.20
N THR A 662 23.97 -47.34 5.00
CA THR A 662 24.44 -47.96 6.24
C THR A 662 23.47 -47.73 7.40
N THR A 663 22.45 -46.88 7.20
CA THR A 663 21.45 -46.51 8.22
C THR A 663 20.09 -47.18 8.01
N GLY A 664 19.84 -47.80 6.86
CA GLY A 664 18.54 -48.37 6.49
C GLY A 664 17.49 -47.31 6.17
N GLN A 665 17.93 -46.12 5.76
CA GLN A 665 17.11 -44.92 5.52
C GLN A 665 16.98 -44.59 4.02
N GLY A 666 17.22 -45.57 3.13
CA GLY A 666 16.94 -45.40 1.70
C GLY A 666 17.91 -44.49 0.94
N ASN A 667 19.06 -44.14 1.53
CA ASN A 667 20.09 -43.37 0.83
C ASN A 667 20.75 -44.21 -0.27
N ILE A 668 21.02 -43.61 -1.43
CA ILE A 668 21.60 -44.29 -2.59
C ILE A 668 22.87 -43.61 -3.08
N SER A 669 23.67 -44.33 -3.87
CA SER A 669 24.82 -43.77 -4.60
C SER A 669 24.75 -44.24 -6.04
N GLU A 670 23.86 -43.58 -6.78
CA GLU A 670 23.51 -43.96 -8.13
C GLU A 670 23.70 -42.77 -9.07
N ASN A 671 24.08 -43.07 -10.31
CA ASN A 671 24.25 -42.03 -11.32
C ASN A 671 22.90 -41.33 -11.57
N PRO A 672 22.80 -39.99 -11.41
CA PRO A 672 21.56 -39.27 -11.70
C PRO A 672 21.03 -39.45 -13.12
N LEU A 673 21.88 -39.76 -14.10
CA LEU A 673 21.52 -39.81 -15.52
C LEU A 673 20.93 -38.47 -15.99
N TYR A 674 21.76 -37.43 -16.02
CA TYR A 674 21.37 -36.12 -16.53
C TYR A 674 21.29 -36.10 -18.06
N CYS A 675 20.27 -35.44 -18.62
CA CYS A 675 20.08 -35.25 -20.06
C CYS A 675 21.27 -34.59 -20.76
N GLY A 676 22.00 -33.70 -20.06
CA GLY A 676 23.06 -32.92 -20.66
C GLY A 676 23.95 -32.22 -19.64
N ARG A 677 24.59 -32.96 -18.74
CA ARG A 677 25.50 -32.41 -17.69
C ARG A 677 26.52 -31.41 -18.24
N GLY A 678 27.23 -31.76 -19.32
CA GLY A 678 28.22 -30.89 -19.96
C GLY A 678 27.67 -29.58 -20.55
N ARG A 679 26.34 -29.49 -20.73
CA ARG A 679 25.62 -28.28 -21.17
C ARG A 679 24.84 -27.62 -20.02
N ARG A 680 25.06 -28.04 -18.76
CA ARG A 680 24.31 -27.61 -17.56
C ARG A 680 22.80 -27.90 -17.66
N LEU A 681 22.43 -28.98 -18.36
CA LEU A 681 21.06 -29.50 -18.45
C LEU A 681 20.90 -30.70 -17.51
N TYR A 682 20.44 -30.42 -16.30
CA TYR A 682 20.39 -31.38 -15.18
C TYR A 682 19.04 -32.10 -15.02
N THR A 683 18.10 -31.93 -15.95
CA THR A 683 16.90 -32.77 -15.98
C THR A 683 17.28 -34.24 -16.16
N LEU A 684 16.43 -35.15 -15.70
CA LEU A 684 16.74 -36.58 -15.65
C LEU A 684 16.28 -37.30 -16.92
N PHE A 685 16.92 -38.42 -17.22
CA PHE A 685 16.34 -39.43 -18.09
C PHE A 685 15.17 -40.16 -17.42
N ASP A 686 14.26 -40.70 -18.23
CA ASP A 686 13.04 -41.42 -17.82
C ASP A 686 13.27 -42.74 -17.04
N HIS A 687 14.49 -43.26 -17.06
CA HIS A 687 14.93 -44.44 -16.32
C HIS A 687 16.00 -44.10 -15.28
N SER A 688 16.09 -42.82 -14.88
CA SER A 688 16.97 -42.40 -13.80
C SER A 688 16.66 -43.15 -12.50
N PRO A 689 17.67 -43.64 -11.77
CA PRO A 689 17.49 -44.31 -10.48
C PRO A 689 16.96 -43.36 -9.39
N LEU A 690 16.92 -42.04 -9.65
CA LEU A 690 16.38 -41.05 -8.72
C LEU A 690 14.85 -40.95 -8.78
N LEU A 691 14.23 -41.54 -9.80
CA LEU A 691 12.79 -41.56 -9.96
C LEU A 691 12.18 -42.63 -9.04
N GLY A 692 11.35 -42.20 -8.09
CA GLY A 692 10.66 -43.11 -7.17
C GLY A 692 11.52 -43.59 -6.01
N ALA A 693 12.78 -43.16 -5.91
CA ALA A 693 13.70 -43.53 -4.84
C ALA A 693 13.62 -42.62 -3.60
N GLY A 694 12.91 -41.49 -3.69
CA GLY A 694 12.75 -40.57 -2.57
C GLY A 694 11.78 -41.08 -1.51
N ARG A 695 11.80 -40.46 -0.33
CA ARG A 695 10.85 -40.71 0.77
C ARG A 695 9.42 -40.78 0.24
N GLY A 696 8.70 -41.86 0.57
CA GLY A 696 7.34 -42.11 0.10
C GLY A 696 7.21 -42.52 -1.37
N GLY A 697 8.29 -42.95 -2.02
CA GLY A 697 8.32 -43.25 -3.45
C GLY A 697 8.42 -42.00 -4.33
N GLY A 698 8.96 -40.91 -3.79
CA GLY A 698 9.07 -39.61 -4.44
C GLY A 698 10.33 -39.46 -5.32
N LEU A 699 10.58 -38.24 -5.78
CA LEU A 699 11.79 -37.86 -6.50
C LEU A 699 12.93 -37.55 -5.52
N ILE A 700 14.15 -38.00 -5.84
CA ILE A 700 15.39 -37.45 -5.25
C ILE A 700 15.92 -36.34 -6.15
N GLY A 701 16.10 -35.15 -5.59
CA GLY A 701 16.48 -33.92 -6.29
C GLY A 701 15.28 -33.06 -6.71
N SER A 702 15.56 -31.92 -7.35
CA SER A 702 14.57 -30.90 -7.71
C SER A 702 14.07 -30.97 -9.16
N LEU A 703 14.62 -31.89 -9.96
CA LEU A 703 14.44 -31.91 -11.40
C LEU A 703 13.77 -33.20 -11.90
N TYR A 704 12.72 -33.04 -12.67
CA TYR A 704 11.96 -34.13 -13.27
C TYR A 704 12.64 -34.69 -14.53
N VAL A 705 12.00 -35.71 -15.11
CA VAL A 705 12.34 -36.25 -16.43
C VAL A 705 12.23 -35.15 -17.48
N GLY A 706 13.34 -34.88 -18.17
CA GLY A 706 13.40 -33.89 -19.27
C GLY A 706 13.79 -34.49 -20.61
N CYS A 707 14.17 -35.77 -20.63
CA CYS A 707 14.53 -36.51 -21.83
C CYS A 707 14.21 -38.00 -21.65
N SER A 708 13.94 -38.67 -22.76
CA SER A 708 13.78 -40.13 -22.82
C SER A 708 14.97 -40.71 -23.58
N THR A 709 15.54 -41.83 -23.12
CA THR A 709 16.41 -42.60 -24.01
C THR A 709 15.56 -43.35 -25.03
N PRO A 710 15.93 -43.35 -26.32
CA PRO A 710 15.42 -44.37 -27.22
C PRO A 710 16.00 -45.72 -26.78
N ALA A 711 15.18 -46.61 -26.21
CA ALA A 711 15.59 -48.00 -26.05
C ALA A 711 15.82 -48.60 -27.44
N HIS A 712 16.93 -49.29 -27.64
CA HIS A 712 17.20 -50.08 -28.84
C HIS A 712 16.72 -51.51 -28.60
N TYR A 713 15.90 -52.02 -29.52
CA TYR A 713 15.26 -53.33 -29.41
C TYR A 713 16.06 -54.38 -30.18
N VAL A 714 16.21 -55.56 -29.60
CA VAL A 714 16.85 -56.72 -30.22
C VAL A 714 15.87 -57.90 -30.21
N SER A 715 15.59 -58.43 -31.38
CA SER A 715 14.73 -59.60 -31.56
C SER A 715 15.13 -60.36 -32.81
N SER A 716 15.19 -61.70 -32.71
CA SER A 716 15.44 -62.57 -33.87
C SER A 716 14.39 -62.39 -34.98
N ALA A 717 13.18 -61.94 -34.64
CA ALA A 717 12.08 -61.64 -35.58
C ALA A 717 12.08 -60.19 -36.09
N GLY A 718 13.00 -59.34 -35.64
CA GLY A 718 13.08 -57.93 -36.02
C GLY A 718 13.33 -57.73 -37.52
N SER A 719 12.95 -56.56 -38.05
CA SER A 719 13.22 -56.19 -39.45
C SER A 719 14.66 -55.75 -39.70
N ASP A 720 15.47 -55.58 -38.65
CA ASP A 720 16.86 -55.12 -38.74
C ASP A 720 16.99 -53.70 -39.34
N ALA A 721 15.99 -52.86 -39.08
CA ALA A 721 15.92 -51.50 -39.61
C ALA A 721 16.50 -50.47 -38.63
N TYR A 722 17.65 -49.89 -38.98
CA TYR A 722 18.27 -48.79 -38.22
C TYR A 722 17.27 -47.62 -38.00
N PRO A 723 17.18 -47.00 -36.81
CA PRO A 723 18.07 -47.14 -35.64
C PRO A 723 17.54 -48.08 -34.54
N TYR A 724 16.67 -49.05 -34.85
CA TYR A 724 16.22 -50.08 -33.89
C TYR A 724 15.39 -49.58 -32.69
N ILE A 725 14.71 -48.44 -32.80
CA ILE A 725 13.98 -47.78 -31.68
C ILE A 725 12.54 -48.25 -31.46
N THR A 726 12.11 -49.31 -32.14
CA THR A 726 10.80 -49.97 -31.94
C THR A 726 10.94 -51.49 -32.04
N PRO A 727 10.04 -52.28 -31.42
CA PRO A 727 10.01 -53.74 -31.57
C PRO A 727 10.00 -54.23 -33.03
N ALA A 728 9.24 -53.56 -33.90
CA ALA A 728 9.15 -53.93 -35.32
C ALA A 728 10.47 -53.68 -36.08
N THR A 729 11.20 -52.64 -35.70
CA THR A 729 12.49 -52.28 -36.27
C THR A 729 13.66 -52.92 -35.54
N ALA A 730 13.43 -53.84 -34.60
CA ALA A 730 14.48 -54.41 -33.76
C ALA A 730 15.66 -54.99 -34.57
N ALA A 731 16.87 -54.81 -34.03
CA ALA A 731 18.08 -55.44 -34.55
C ALA A 731 17.98 -56.96 -34.39
N ARG A 732 18.55 -57.71 -35.33
CA ARG A 732 18.64 -59.18 -35.21
C ARG A 732 19.83 -59.65 -34.40
N ARG A 733 20.86 -58.81 -34.25
CA ARG A 733 22.05 -59.08 -33.43
C ARG A 733 22.12 -58.11 -32.27
N ILE A 734 22.65 -58.59 -31.15
CA ILE A 734 22.81 -57.78 -29.94
C ILE A 734 23.89 -56.72 -30.19
N GLN A 735 24.98 -57.07 -30.87
CA GLN A 735 26.07 -56.12 -31.14
C GLN A 735 25.62 -54.92 -31.99
N ASP A 736 24.73 -55.10 -32.97
CA ASP A 736 24.28 -53.99 -33.83
C ASP A 736 23.51 -52.93 -33.04
N ALA A 737 22.69 -53.34 -32.07
CA ALA A 737 22.01 -52.42 -31.17
C ALA A 737 22.97 -51.77 -30.16
N LEU A 738 23.95 -52.52 -29.65
CA LEU A 738 25.01 -51.99 -28.78
C LEU A 738 25.87 -50.93 -29.50
N ASP A 739 26.17 -51.11 -30.78
CA ASP A 739 26.96 -50.17 -31.58
C ASP A 739 26.19 -48.86 -31.82
N VAL A 740 24.88 -48.94 -32.09
CA VAL A 740 24.04 -47.73 -32.23
C VAL A 740 23.88 -47.01 -30.90
N ALA A 741 23.66 -47.74 -29.81
CA ALA A 741 23.65 -47.18 -28.45
C ALA A 741 25.00 -46.55 -28.08
N ALA A 742 26.12 -47.11 -28.56
CA ALA A 742 27.46 -46.54 -28.38
C ALA A 742 27.66 -45.25 -29.20
N GLU A 743 27.11 -45.17 -30.42
CA GLU A 743 27.19 -43.99 -31.29
C GLU A 743 26.32 -42.82 -30.81
N ALA A 744 25.14 -43.10 -30.24
CA ALA A 744 24.33 -42.09 -29.55
C ALA A 744 25.09 -41.50 -28.34
N GLY A 745 25.86 -42.33 -27.62
CA GLY A 745 26.84 -41.92 -26.61
C GLY A 745 28.01 -41.06 -27.10
N ARG A 746 28.23 -40.92 -28.43
CA ARG A 746 29.24 -40.02 -29.01
C ARG A 746 28.78 -38.55 -29.04
N TRP A 747 27.47 -38.30 -29.01
CA TRP A 747 26.85 -36.97 -28.94
C TRP A 747 26.14 -36.69 -27.61
N SER A 748 25.81 -37.74 -26.84
CA SER A 748 25.42 -37.62 -25.44
C SER A 748 26.63 -37.54 -24.51
N PRO A 749 26.52 -36.88 -23.33
CA PRO A 749 27.59 -36.87 -22.35
C PRO A 749 27.95 -38.29 -21.93
N ALA A 750 29.20 -38.53 -21.52
CA ALA A 750 29.72 -39.81 -21.03
C ALA A 750 28.95 -40.46 -19.84
N ASP A 751 27.86 -39.83 -19.38
CA ASP A 751 27.06 -40.19 -18.22
C ASP A 751 25.59 -40.58 -18.56
N SER A 752 25.17 -40.61 -19.84
CA SER A 752 23.85 -41.14 -20.25
C SER A 752 23.92 -42.64 -20.55
N THR A 753 23.06 -43.46 -19.94
CA THR A 753 23.00 -44.89 -20.26
C THR A 753 21.90 -45.20 -21.27
N ASP A 754 22.24 -45.48 -22.53
CA ASP A 754 21.24 -46.02 -23.47
C ASP A 754 20.88 -47.46 -23.09
N GLU A 755 19.62 -47.86 -23.33
CA GLU A 755 19.15 -49.21 -23.04
C GLU A 755 19.08 -50.06 -24.31
N VAL A 756 19.59 -51.29 -24.24
CA VAL A 756 19.38 -52.33 -25.25
C VAL A 756 18.51 -53.43 -24.64
N ARG A 757 17.28 -53.58 -25.15
CA ARG A 757 16.29 -54.56 -24.68
C ARG A 757 16.26 -55.76 -25.61
N VAL A 758 16.44 -56.97 -25.08
CA VAL A 758 16.56 -58.21 -25.85
C VAL A 758 15.38 -59.14 -25.55
N ALA A 759 14.63 -59.49 -26.58
CA ALA A 759 13.55 -60.48 -26.48
C ALA A 759 14.10 -61.88 -26.17
N GLY A 760 13.33 -62.71 -25.48
CA GLY A 760 13.66 -64.11 -25.19
C GLY A 760 14.01 -64.88 -26.46
N GLY A 761 15.05 -65.71 -26.38
CA GLY A 761 15.61 -66.44 -27.52
C GLY A 761 17.11 -66.67 -27.40
N VAL A 762 17.65 -67.45 -28.34
CA VAL A 762 19.08 -67.76 -28.44
C VAL A 762 19.71 -66.88 -29.52
N TYR A 763 20.71 -66.10 -29.14
CA TYR A 763 21.45 -65.19 -30.02
C TYR A 763 22.88 -65.70 -30.14
N VAL A 764 23.26 -66.15 -31.33
CA VAL A 764 24.64 -66.56 -31.60
C VAL A 764 25.46 -65.31 -31.89
N ASP A 765 26.16 -64.80 -30.88
CA ASP A 765 26.86 -63.52 -30.95
C ASP A 765 28.06 -63.48 -29.99
N THR A 766 29.05 -62.63 -30.27
CA THR A 766 30.12 -62.28 -29.34
C THR A 766 30.07 -60.78 -29.13
N ILE A 767 29.64 -60.37 -27.94
CA ILE A 767 29.27 -58.98 -27.71
C ILE A 767 30.35 -58.21 -26.93
N ARG A 768 30.52 -56.94 -27.29
CA ARG A 768 31.25 -55.94 -26.53
C ARG A 768 30.27 -54.90 -26.03
N VAL A 769 30.06 -54.88 -24.71
CA VAL A 769 29.14 -53.95 -24.05
C VAL A 769 29.88 -52.63 -23.79
N PRO A 770 29.44 -51.49 -24.36
CA PRO A 770 30.02 -50.20 -24.06
C PRO A 770 29.81 -49.80 -22.59
N THR A 771 30.71 -48.98 -22.03
CA THR A 771 30.67 -48.55 -20.62
C THR A 771 29.43 -47.74 -20.25
N ASN A 772 28.67 -47.26 -21.23
CA ASN A 772 27.50 -46.38 -21.07
C ASN A 772 26.22 -47.01 -21.64
N VAL A 773 26.10 -48.34 -21.70
CA VAL A 773 24.90 -49.02 -22.23
C VAL A 773 24.43 -50.11 -21.26
N ARG A 774 23.13 -50.12 -20.96
CA ARG A 774 22.49 -51.19 -20.18
C ARG A 774 21.92 -52.24 -21.12
N LEU A 775 22.46 -53.45 -21.05
CA LEU A 775 21.96 -54.61 -21.80
C LEU A 775 21.01 -55.44 -20.93
N LEU A 776 19.74 -55.55 -21.35
CA LEU A 776 18.67 -56.19 -20.59
C LEU A 776 18.02 -57.31 -21.41
N GLY A 777 18.22 -58.57 -21.01
CA GLY A 777 17.48 -59.73 -21.54
C GLY A 777 16.19 -60.03 -20.75
N GLY A 778 15.38 -60.98 -21.24
CA GLY A 778 14.17 -61.45 -20.57
C GLY A 778 12.86 -60.87 -21.10
N TYR A 779 12.82 -60.24 -22.27
CA TYR A 779 11.60 -59.59 -22.76
C TYR A 779 10.69 -60.54 -23.57
N SER A 780 9.37 -60.38 -23.46
CA SER A 780 8.40 -61.05 -24.34
C SER A 780 8.63 -60.65 -25.82
N PRO A 781 8.16 -61.44 -26.81
CA PRO A 781 8.36 -61.13 -28.23
C PRO A 781 7.82 -59.76 -28.69
N ASP A 782 6.80 -59.23 -28.00
CA ASP A 782 6.21 -57.91 -28.22
C ASP A 782 6.78 -56.81 -27.30
N PHE A 783 7.73 -57.16 -26.43
CA PHE A 783 8.36 -56.32 -25.41
C PHE A 783 7.39 -55.70 -24.39
N ALA A 784 6.19 -56.28 -24.24
CA ALA A 784 5.18 -55.80 -23.29
C ALA A 784 5.48 -56.21 -21.83
N ALA A 785 6.26 -57.28 -21.61
CA ALA A 785 6.65 -57.76 -20.29
C ALA A 785 8.12 -58.17 -20.25
N ARG A 786 8.73 -58.14 -19.05
CA ARG A 786 10.07 -58.66 -18.79
C ARG A 786 10.02 -59.69 -17.67
N ASP A 787 10.30 -60.94 -18.01
CA ASP A 787 10.40 -62.07 -17.10
C ASP A 787 11.55 -62.96 -17.58
N ALA A 788 12.62 -63.04 -16.79
CA ALA A 788 13.80 -63.79 -17.19
C ALA A 788 13.61 -65.31 -17.11
N GLU A 789 12.60 -65.79 -16.38
CA GLU A 789 12.27 -67.22 -16.29
C GLU A 789 11.39 -67.64 -17.48
N ASP A 790 10.36 -66.85 -17.79
CA ASP A 790 9.41 -67.16 -18.88
C ASP A 790 9.92 -66.75 -20.28
N HIS A 791 10.88 -65.83 -20.37
CA HIS A 791 11.41 -65.30 -21.63
C HIS A 791 12.94 -65.32 -21.67
N GLU A 792 13.54 -66.48 -21.36
CA GLU A 792 14.98 -66.67 -21.30
C GLU A 792 15.72 -66.10 -22.54
N THR A 793 16.71 -65.23 -22.30
CA THR A 793 17.63 -64.74 -23.31
C THR A 793 18.98 -65.42 -23.14
N VAL A 794 19.40 -66.17 -24.16
CA VAL A 794 20.68 -66.89 -24.18
C VAL A 794 21.61 -66.23 -25.19
N ILE A 795 22.79 -65.81 -24.75
CA ILE A 795 23.88 -65.36 -25.62
C ILE A 795 24.84 -66.54 -25.82
N ASP A 796 24.90 -67.07 -27.02
CA ASP A 796 25.72 -68.22 -27.38
C ASP A 796 26.95 -67.75 -28.18
N GLY A 797 28.16 -67.94 -27.63
CA GLY A 797 29.40 -67.60 -28.33
C GLY A 797 29.74 -68.54 -29.50
N GLY A 798 28.88 -69.50 -29.83
CA GLY A 798 29.06 -70.40 -30.98
C GLY A 798 30.30 -71.29 -30.90
N GLY A 799 30.81 -71.53 -29.69
CA GLY A 799 32.04 -72.29 -29.45
C GLY A 799 33.35 -71.50 -29.64
N LEU A 800 33.28 -70.17 -29.80
CA LEU A 800 34.45 -69.30 -29.98
C LEU A 800 34.67 -68.39 -28.76
N GLY A 801 35.68 -68.67 -27.94
CA GLY A 801 36.24 -67.71 -26.97
C GLY A 801 35.26 -67.11 -25.95
N THR A 802 35.56 -65.89 -25.50
CA THR A 802 34.75 -65.14 -24.51
C THR A 802 33.47 -64.61 -25.15
N VAL A 803 32.31 -64.96 -24.60
CA VAL A 803 30.98 -64.60 -25.14
C VAL A 803 30.62 -63.12 -24.91
N VAL A 804 31.02 -62.57 -23.77
CA VAL A 804 30.73 -61.18 -23.37
C VAL A 804 32.02 -60.49 -22.95
N VAL A 805 32.33 -59.37 -23.61
CA VAL A 805 33.43 -58.47 -23.25
C VAL A 805 32.81 -57.18 -22.72
N VAL A 806 33.20 -56.77 -21.51
CA VAL A 806 32.79 -55.51 -20.88
C VAL A 806 33.96 -54.55 -20.84
#